data_AF-A0A923KZ71-F1
#
_entry.id   AF-A0A923KZ71-F1
#
_cell.length_a   1.000
_cell.length_b   1.000
_cell.length_c   1.000
_cell.angle_alpha   90.00
_cell.angle_beta   90.00
_cell.angle_gamma   90.00
#
_symmetry.space_group_name_H-M   'P 1'
#
loop_
_entity.id
_entity.type
_entity.pdbx_description
1 polymer ?
#
loop_
_entity_poly.entity_id
_entity_poly.type
_entity_poly.pdbx_seq_one_letter_code
_entity_poly.pdbx_strand_id
1 'polypeptide(L)'
;MTESLQKKRLRARPPRVRITYDVETGGNIEKRELPFVVGILADLSGDRAPEQMTTPFKERVMTDIDRDNFNEVMKSIRPRVDLLEITKSATSIAALLSTPDDQQLMFEHIADFEPMRIIQQLPGLRSVYESRGLIRSLQARCASDDDFAQLVRVFVLNKDTTIPGENPPASDTEASRLRKALMELRAADKAETDVDKTLLCLSHLSLQLDSYLENNADINRQDFMQKHSTVAVIDELVTHCDQQLSSALNAILHCPGFKQLEATWRGLAHLVVNTETGPLLKLRVFNAQLEELRRDLIKAIEFDQSALFKLIYEAEYGTYGGAPYSLLVGAYEIGADAADIDFLKNMSAIAAAAHAPFIAAASSNLFGLSGFEQLNRPRELAKIFEAAELSAWHEFRQTEEARYVSLVMPRVLLRLPYGRPDKRTTIACEGLDFEEIICNDAQTQFHSAEGNLIGYAKPDHQNLLWGNAAYVLAERITHACALYSWPAAIRGVRGGGLIEGLPSYSYTNQTGSQEMTGAIEVSISERRDKELSDLGFIALSCCKASGRAAIFGGRTTHLPKKYFSDDANAQAKMAAMLPCVLAESRFMHYIKAIMRDQIGSFMTRANLEAFLNRWIANYVLLDEDASQEAEAAYPLREASVHVSDVPGEPGTYRATVFLKPHFQLEELSTAIRLVTDLPG
;
A
#
# COMPACT_ATOMS: atom_id res chain seq x y z
N MET A 1 11.44 -20.56 4.58
CA MET A 1 11.05 -21.62 3.62
C MET A 1 9.69 -21.25 3.02
N THR A 2 9.72 -20.72 1.81
CA THR A 2 8.56 -20.28 1.03
C THR A 2 7.87 -21.51 0.43
N GLU A 3 6.60 -21.77 0.79
CA GLU A 3 5.80 -22.72 0.02
C GLU A 3 5.64 -22.19 -1.41
N SER A 4 6.05 -23.00 -2.38
CA SER A 4 5.92 -22.69 -3.80
C SER A 4 4.47 -22.35 -4.17
N LEU A 5 4.27 -21.23 -4.88
CA LEU A 5 2.99 -20.76 -5.42
C LEU A 5 2.23 -21.83 -6.23
N GLN A 6 2.94 -22.82 -6.79
CA GLN A 6 2.33 -23.98 -7.46
C GLN A 6 1.52 -24.87 -6.50
N LYS A 7 1.92 -25.02 -5.23
CA LYS A 7 1.16 -25.77 -4.24
C LYS A 7 -0.11 -25.06 -3.79
N LYS A 8 -0.11 -23.71 -3.71
CA LYS A 8 -1.34 -22.92 -3.46
C LYS A 8 -2.41 -23.13 -4.54
N ARG A 9 -2.00 -23.34 -5.80
CA ARG A 9 -2.91 -23.61 -6.94
C ARG A 9 -3.52 -25.01 -6.95
N LEU A 10 -2.94 -25.98 -6.20
CA LEU A 10 -3.32 -27.40 -6.25
C LEU A 10 -4.27 -27.86 -5.15
N ARG A 11 -4.74 -26.97 -4.25
CA ARG A 11 -5.87 -27.32 -3.37
C ARG A 11 -7.12 -27.48 -4.22
N ALA A 12 -7.75 -28.66 -4.17
CA ALA A 12 -9.05 -28.90 -4.77
C ALA A 12 -10.01 -27.80 -4.28
N ARG A 13 -10.45 -26.94 -5.21
CA ARG A 13 -11.30 -25.79 -4.90
C ARG A 13 -12.69 -26.32 -4.48
N PRO A 14 -13.30 -25.79 -3.41
CA PRO A 14 -14.65 -26.19 -3.05
C PRO A 14 -15.63 -25.87 -4.20
N PRO A 15 -16.72 -26.63 -4.35
CA PRO A 15 -17.74 -26.36 -5.34
C PRO A 15 -18.33 -24.95 -5.12
N ARG A 16 -18.36 -24.14 -6.18
CA ARG A 16 -18.84 -22.75 -6.12
C ARG A 16 -20.32 -22.67 -6.45
N VAL A 17 -21.07 -21.94 -5.62
CA VAL A 17 -22.45 -21.56 -5.93
C VAL A 17 -22.40 -20.20 -6.60
N ARG A 18 -22.62 -20.19 -7.91
CA ARG A 18 -22.61 -18.96 -8.69
C ARG A 18 -23.97 -18.31 -8.63
N ILE A 19 -23.99 -17.00 -8.38
CA ILE A 19 -25.21 -16.21 -8.50
C ILE A 19 -25.44 -15.95 -9.98
N THR A 20 -26.56 -16.39 -10.51
CA THR A 20 -26.90 -16.18 -11.91
C THR A 20 -28.30 -15.60 -12.06
N TYR A 21 -28.51 -14.92 -13.18
CA TYR A 21 -29.82 -14.58 -13.67
C TYR A 21 -29.97 -14.95 -15.14
N ASP A 22 -31.21 -15.18 -15.54
CA ASP A 22 -31.58 -15.62 -16.87
C ASP A 22 -31.80 -14.41 -17.78
N VAL A 23 -31.13 -14.38 -18.93
CA VAL A 23 -31.30 -13.36 -19.98
C VAL A 23 -31.81 -14.03 -21.25
N GLU A 24 -32.93 -13.55 -21.78
CA GLU A 24 -33.48 -14.04 -23.05
C GLU A 24 -32.76 -13.37 -24.24
N THR A 25 -32.00 -14.16 -25.00
CA THR A 25 -31.32 -13.67 -26.23
C THR A 25 -31.75 -14.53 -27.42
N GLY A 26 -32.57 -13.96 -28.32
CA GLY A 26 -32.95 -14.63 -29.58
C GLY A 26 -33.74 -15.93 -29.41
N GLY A 27 -34.54 -16.05 -28.35
CA GLY A 27 -35.34 -17.25 -28.04
C GLY A 27 -34.63 -18.31 -27.19
N ASN A 28 -33.37 -18.09 -26.80
CA ASN A 28 -32.63 -18.93 -25.85
C ASN A 28 -32.46 -18.21 -24.50
N ILE A 29 -32.49 -18.99 -23.40
CA ILE A 29 -32.21 -18.50 -22.05
C ILE A 29 -30.71 -18.70 -21.76
N GLU A 30 -29.98 -17.60 -21.56
CA GLU A 30 -28.57 -17.60 -21.17
C GLU A 30 -28.43 -17.22 -19.68
N LYS A 31 -27.70 -18.02 -18.90
CA LYS A 31 -27.37 -17.67 -17.51
C LYS A 31 -26.20 -16.72 -17.46
N ARG A 32 -26.41 -15.50 -16.95
CA ARG A 32 -25.39 -14.48 -16.76
C ARG A 32 -25.02 -14.29 -15.30
N GLU A 33 -23.76 -13.96 -15.06
CA GLU A 33 -23.19 -13.63 -13.75
C GLU A 33 -22.69 -12.19 -13.80
N LEU A 34 -23.00 -11.41 -12.77
CA LEU A 34 -22.48 -10.04 -12.65
C LEU A 34 -21.02 -10.10 -12.18
N PRO A 35 -20.10 -9.30 -12.75
CA PRO A 35 -18.75 -9.22 -12.22
C PRO A 35 -18.75 -8.63 -10.80
N PHE A 36 -17.79 -9.02 -9.99
CA PHE A 36 -17.43 -8.35 -8.74
C PHE A 36 -16.39 -7.28 -9.04
N VAL A 37 -16.83 -6.03 -9.10
CA VAL A 37 -15.98 -4.90 -9.46
C VAL A 37 -15.57 -4.14 -8.20
N VAL A 38 -14.27 -4.00 -7.97
CA VAL A 38 -13.71 -3.18 -6.89
C VAL A 38 -13.27 -1.85 -7.46
N GLY A 39 -13.90 -0.75 -7.03
CA GLY A 39 -13.48 0.61 -7.37
C GLY A 39 -12.49 1.14 -6.34
N ILE A 40 -11.34 1.64 -6.79
CA ILE A 40 -10.24 2.09 -5.94
C ILE A 40 -10.03 3.59 -6.18
N LEU A 41 -10.25 4.39 -5.13
CA LEU A 41 -9.99 5.82 -5.12
C LEU A 41 -8.64 6.05 -4.43
N ALA A 42 -7.64 6.57 -5.14
CA ALA A 42 -6.31 6.75 -4.59
C ALA A 42 -5.60 7.96 -5.20
N ASP A 43 -4.72 8.61 -4.42
CA ASP A 43 -3.77 9.57 -4.97
C ASP A 43 -2.56 8.85 -5.56
N LEU A 44 -2.54 8.74 -6.88
CA LEU A 44 -1.51 8.05 -7.64
C LEU A 44 -0.55 9.02 -8.33
N SER A 45 -0.84 10.32 -8.28
CA SER A 45 -0.08 11.38 -8.95
C SER A 45 1.13 11.86 -8.14
N GLY A 46 1.09 11.76 -6.81
CA GLY A 46 2.11 12.31 -5.91
C GLY A 46 2.04 13.84 -5.86
N ASP A 47 3.19 14.50 -5.92
CA ASP A 47 3.31 15.96 -5.73
C ASP A 47 2.82 16.78 -6.93
N ARG A 48 2.26 16.13 -7.96
CA ARG A 48 1.71 16.83 -9.12
C ARG A 48 0.46 17.61 -8.72
N ALA A 49 0.53 18.92 -8.87
CA ALA A 49 -0.61 19.81 -8.62
C ALA A 49 -1.80 19.48 -9.54
N PRO A 50 -3.06 19.69 -9.08
CA PRO A 50 -4.27 19.45 -9.89
C PRO A 50 -4.26 20.14 -11.26
N GLU A 51 -3.71 21.35 -11.36
CA GLU A 51 -3.63 22.09 -12.63
C GLU A 51 -2.63 21.48 -13.63
N GLN A 52 -1.69 20.69 -13.12
CA GLN A 52 -0.65 20.01 -13.91
C GLN A 52 -1.04 18.57 -14.26
N MET A 53 -2.18 18.08 -13.76
CA MET A 53 -2.67 16.75 -14.10
C MET A 53 -3.06 16.68 -15.58
N THR A 54 -2.77 15.53 -16.21
CA THR A 54 -2.99 15.32 -17.65
C THR A 54 -4.46 15.37 -18.04
N THR A 55 -5.36 15.00 -17.13
CA THR A 55 -6.80 14.99 -17.36
C THR A 55 -7.51 15.73 -16.20
N PRO A 56 -8.37 16.73 -16.49
CA PRO A 56 -9.17 17.39 -15.47
C PRO A 56 -10.06 16.40 -14.71
N PHE A 57 -10.29 16.64 -13.41
CA PHE A 57 -11.03 15.72 -12.53
C PHE A 57 -12.35 15.19 -13.12
N LYS A 58 -13.16 16.07 -13.74
CA LYS A 58 -14.47 15.71 -14.31
C LYS A 58 -14.42 14.84 -15.56
N GLU A 59 -13.27 14.79 -16.23
CA GLU A 59 -13.04 14.02 -17.46
C GLU A 59 -12.29 12.71 -17.18
N ARG A 60 -11.81 12.52 -15.94
CA ARG A 60 -11.16 11.27 -15.52
C ARG A 60 -12.18 10.13 -15.46
N VAL A 61 -11.72 8.94 -15.81
CA VAL A 61 -12.52 7.72 -15.81
C VAL A 61 -11.90 6.65 -14.92
N MET A 62 -12.73 5.73 -14.43
CA MET A 62 -12.27 4.52 -13.76
C MET A 62 -11.55 3.62 -14.78
N THR A 63 -10.31 3.26 -14.49
CA THR A 63 -9.45 2.48 -15.40
C THR A 63 -9.28 1.06 -14.85
N ASP A 64 -9.52 0.04 -15.68
CA ASP A 64 -9.27 -1.36 -15.28
C ASP A 64 -7.77 -1.56 -15.01
N ILE A 65 -7.43 -2.21 -13.89
CA ILE A 65 -6.05 -2.52 -13.49
C ILE A 65 -5.90 -3.99 -13.09
N ASP A 66 -4.86 -4.64 -13.59
CA ASP A 66 -4.47 -6.00 -13.27
C ASP A 66 -2.94 -6.14 -13.27
N ARG A 67 -2.44 -7.38 -13.22
CA ARG A 67 -1.01 -7.66 -13.14
C ARG A 67 -0.27 -7.40 -14.45
N ASP A 68 -0.98 -7.46 -15.57
CA ASP A 68 -0.39 -7.35 -16.90
C ASP A 68 -0.29 -5.87 -17.32
N ASN A 69 -1.28 -5.05 -16.96
CA ASN A 69 -1.31 -3.63 -17.32
C ASN A 69 -0.86 -2.66 -16.20
N PHE A 70 -0.45 -3.16 -15.02
CA PHE A 70 -0.13 -2.34 -13.85
C PHE A 70 0.81 -1.16 -14.16
N ASN A 71 1.94 -1.44 -14.83
CA ASN A 71 2.93 -0.42 -15.15
C ASN A 71 2.47 0.49 -16.29
N GLU A 72 1.60 0.03 -17.19
CA GLU A 72 1.00 0.88 -18.23
C GLU A 72 0.09 1.93 -17.58
N VAL A 73 -0.72 1.54 -16.60
CA VAL A 73 -1.55 2.45 -15.81
C VAL A 73 -0.68 3.45 -15.05
N MET A 74 0.38 3.00 -14.38
CA MET A 74 1.35 3.89 -13.71
C MET A 74 1.95 4.91 -14.68
N LYS A 75 2.45 4.45 -15.83
CA LYS A 75 3.01 5.31 -16.88
C LYS A 75 2.01 6.31 -17.44
N SER A 76 0.72 5.96 -17.52
CA SER A 76 -0.33 6.88 -17.99
C SER A 76 -0.57 8.03 -17.01
N ILE A 77 -0.50 7.75 -15.71
CA ILE A 77 -0.66 8.73 -14.62
C ILE A 77 0.59 9.61 -14.52
N ARG A 78 1.77 9.05 -14.81
CA ARG A 78 3.09 9.68 -14.64
C ARG A 78 3.29 10.24 -13.21
N PRO A 79 3.26 9.39 -12.16
CA PRO A 79 3.55 9.82 -10.79
C PRO A 79 4.85 10.62 -10.68
N ARG A 80 4.85 11.62 -9.81
CA ARG A 80 6.00 12.51 -9.59
C ARG A 80 6.20 12.80 -8.10
N VAL A 81 7.46 12.95 -7.70
CA VAL A 81 7.86 13.47 -6.38
C VAL A 81 8.80 14.65 -6.57
N ASP A 82 8.57 15.72 -5.83
CA ASP A 82 9.42 16.91 -5.84
C ASP A 82 10.47 16.85 -4.75
N LEU A 83 11.75 17.03 -5.13
CA LEU A 83 12.89 16.95 -4.21
C LEU A 83 13.34 18.33 -3.69
N LEU A 84 12.63 19.41 -4.07
CA LEU A 84 12.98 20.78 -3.72
C LEU A 84 13.03 21.01 -2.21
N GLU A 85 12.14 20.41 -1.42
CA GLU A 85 12.19 20.56 0.04
C GLU A 85 13.44 19.94 0.67
N ILE A 86 13.90 18.81 0.13
CA ILE A 86 15.11 18.11 0.60
C ILE A 86 16.34 18.99 0.35
N THR A 87 16.44 19.59 -0.85
CA THR A 87 17.56 20.48 -1.20
C THR A 87 17.63 21.74 -0.33
N LYS A 88 16.51 22.20 0.24
CA LYS A 88 16.51 23.35 1.18
C LYS A 88 17.00 22.96 2.58
N SER A 89 16.75 21.71 3.00
CA SER A 89 17.05 21.26 4.36
C SER A 89 18.48 20.77 4.55
N ALA A 90 19.14 20.27 3.50
CA ALA A 90 20.44 19.64 3.61
C ALA A 90 21.44 20.17 2.55
N THR A 91 22.33 21.07 2.97
CA THR A 91 23.30 21.76 2.09
C THR A 91 24.20 20.80 1.30
N SER A 92 24.62 19.68 1.92
CA SER A 92 25.44 18.66 1.26
C SER A 92 24.69 17.90 0.15
N ILE A 93 23.39 17.67 0.35
CA ILE A 93 22.53 17.02 -0.64
C ILE A 93 22.14 18.00 -1.75
N ALA A 94 21.97 19.28 -1.41
CA ALA A 94 21.69 20.35 -2.36
C ALA A 94 22.80 20.50 -3.43
N ALA A 95 24.06 20.31 -3.04
CA ALA A 95 25.18 20.31 -3.98
C ALA A 95 25.10 19.12 -4.96
N LEU A 96 24.70 17.94 -4.47
CA LEU A 96 24.53 16.72 -5.28
C LEU A 96 23.33 16.80 -6.21
N LEU A 97 22.26 17.50 -5.82
CA LEU A 97 21.02 17.66 -6.60
C LEU A 97 20.91 19.06 -7.21
N SER A 98 22.03 19.60 -7.70
CA SER A 98 22.12 21.00 -8.15
C SER A 98 21.63 21.22 -9.58
N THR A 99 21.43 20.17 -10.37
CA THR A 99 20.93 20.31 -11.74
C THR A 99 19.40 20.47 -11.77
N PRO A 100 18.83 21.17 -12.76
CA PRO A 100 17.37 21.28 -12.90
C PRO A 100 16.66 19.92 -13.00
N ASP A 101 17.34 18.92 -13.59
CA ASP A 101 16.81 17.57 -13.76
C ASP A 101 16.88 16.73 -12.47
N ASP A 102 17.64 17.15 -11.46
CA ASP A 102 17.71 16.49 -10.14
C ASP A 102 16.57 16.89 -9.19
N GLN A 103 15.67 17.79 -9.61
CA GLN A 103 14.65 18.36 -8.73
C GLN A 103 13.38 17.52 -8.60
N GLN A 104 13.23 16.48 -9.43
CA GLN A 104 12.03 15.65 -9.49
C GLN A 104 12.36 14.19 -9.80
N LEU A 105 11.58 13.28 -9.22
CA LEU A 105 11.54 11.86 -9.59
C LEU A 105 10.27 11.56 -10.36
N MET A 106 10.37 10.69 -11.36
CA MET A 106 9.23 10.22 -12.14
C MET A 106 9.17 8.70 -12.11
N PHE A 107 7.96 8.15 -12.01
CA PHE A 107 7.78 6.70 -11.88
C PHE A 107 6.96 6.18 -13.06
N GLU A 108 7.52 5.22 -13.79
CA GLU A 108 6.83 4.50 -14.86
C GLU A 108 6.64 3.02 -14.51
N HIS A 109 7.49 2.48 -13.63
CA HIS A 109 7.46 1.09 -13.19
C HIS A 109 7.53 1.02 -11.66
N ILE A 110 6.89 0.00 -11.05
CA ILE A 110 6.95 -0.21 -9.58
C ILE A 110 8.38 -0.41 -9.03
N ALA A 111 9.29 -0.84 -9.90
CA ALA A 111 10.71 -1.00 -9.57
C ALA A 111 11.47 0.34 -9.51
N ASP A 112 10.88 1.44 -10.02
CA ASP A 112 11.51 2.76 -9.98
C ASP A 112 11.64 3.29 -8.54
N PHE A 113 10.90 2.73 -7.59
CA PHE A 113 11.07 2.97 -6.14
C PHE A 113 12.30 2.26 -5.54
N GLU A 114 13.03 1.44 -6.29
CA GLU A 114 14.25 0.79 -5.81
C GLU A 114 15.44 1.76 -5.78
N PRO A 115 16.34 1.67 -4.79
CA PRO A 115 17.44 2.64 -4.62
C PRO A 115 18.31 2.83 -5.87
N MET A 116 18.60 1.74 -6.59
CA MET A 116 19.41 1.79 -7.81
C MET A 116 18.69 2.56 -8.93
N ARG A 117 17.37 2.43 -9.04
CA ARG A 117 16.58 3.17 -10.04
C ARG A 117 16.52 4.65 -9.70
N ILE A 118 16.40 4.99 -8.42
CA ILE A 118 16.45 6.39 -7.95
C ILE A 118 17.81 7.03 -8.32
N ILE A 119 18.92 6.35 -8.02
CA ILE A 119 20.27 6.82 -8.39
C ILE A 119 20.37 7.01 -9.90
N GLN A 120 19.85 6.05 -10.67
CA GLN A 120 19.88 6.15 -12.12
C GLN A 120 19.05 7.31 -12.63
N GLN A 121 17.93 7.70 -12.03
CA GLN A 121 17.12 8.81 -12.54
C GLN A 121 17.78 10.17 -12.35
N LEU A 122 18.48 10.38 -11.25
CA LEU A 122 19.04 11.67 -10.85
C LEU A 122 20.48 11.83 -11.40
N PRO A 123 20.74 12.73 -12.38
CA PRO A 123 22.06 12.93 -12.96
C PRO A 123 23.19 13.12 -11.93
N GLY A 124 22.92 13.88 -10.85
CA GLY A 124 23.90 14.14 -9.80
C GLY A 124 24.33 12.86 -9.07
N LEU A 125 23.37 12.02 -8.67
CA LEU A 125 23.67 10.76 -8.00
C LEU A 125 24.27 9.73 -8.96
N ARG A 126 23.79 9.69 -10.21
CA ARG A 126 24.35 8.82 -11.26
C ARG A 126 25.83 9.11 -11.49
N SER A 127 26.22 10.38 -11.55
CA SER A 127 27.61 10.80 -11.71
C SER A 127 28.51 10.30 -10.57
N VAL A 128 28.05 10.37 -9.31
CA VAL A 128 28.78 9.83 -8.16
C VAL A 128 28.91 8.30 -8.25
N TYR A 129 27.82 7.61 -8.63
CA TYR A 129 27.83 6.16 -8.80
C TYR A 129 28.77 5.69 -9.94
N GLU A 130 28.79 6.40 -11.06
CA GLU A 130 29.72 6.14 -12.16
C GLU A 130 31.17 6.42 -11.75
N SER A 131 31.41 7.52 -11.04
CA SER A 131 32.72 7.88 -10.46
C SER A 131 33.25 6.74 -9.59
N ARG A 132 32.41 6.21 -8.71
CA ARG A 132 32.73 5.06 -7.85
C ARG A 132 33.18 3.84 -8.66
N GLY A 133 32.46 3.49 -9.73
CA GLY A 133 32.82 2.37 -10.61
C GLY A 133 34.16 2.58 -11.33
N LEU A 134 34.39 3.79 -11.83
CA LEU A 134 35.65 4.17 -12.49
C LEU A 134 36.84 4.11 -11.53
N ILE A 135 36.68 4.66 -10.32
CA ILE A 135 37.70 4.64 -9.27
C ILE A 135 38.01 3.19 -8.86
N ARG A 136 37.00 2.33 -8.72
CA ARG A 136 37.20 0.91 -8.40
C ARG A 136 37.91 0.14 -9.51
N SER A 137 37.71 0.53 -10.76
CA SER A 137 38.46 -0.05 -11.89
C SER A 137 39.96 0.32 -11.86
N LEU A 138 40.32 1.49 -11.32
CA LEU A 138 41.73 1.85 -11.09
C LEU A 138 42.36 1.01 -9.98
N GLN A 139 41.60 0.69 -8.93
CA GLN A 139 42.08 -0.11 -7.80
C GLN A 139 42.68 -1.44 -8.27
N ALA A 140 41.97 -2.16 -9.13
CA ALA A 140 42.41 -3.45 -9.65
C ALA A 140 43.75 -3.36 -10.39
N ARG A 141 43.98 -2.26 -11.12
CA ARG A 141 45.23 -1.99 -11.84
C ARG A 141 46.36 -1.54 -10.92
N CYS A 142 46.08 -0.63 -9.99
CA CYS A 142 47.04 -0.18 -8.98
C CYS A 142 47.50 -1.32 -8.05
N ALA A 143 46.66 -2.33 -7.83
CA ALA A 143 47.02 -3.50 -7.04
C ALA A 143 47.93 -4.49 -7.79
N SER A 144 47.93 -4.47 -9.13
CA SER A 144 48.75 -5.35 -9.96
C SER A 144 50.05 -4.70 -10.45
N ASP A 145 50.09 -3.37 -10.55
CA ASP A 145 51.19 -2.59 -11.13
C ASP A 145 51.60 -1.43 -10.20
N ASP A 146 52.76 -1.58 -9.57
CA ASP A 146 53.34 -0.61 -8.62
C ASP A 146 53.78 0.69 -9.30
N ASP A 147 54.25 0.63 -10.55
CA ASP A 147 54.67 1.81 -11.31
C ASP A 147 53.47 2.67 -11.68
N PHE A 148 52.37 2.02 -12.09
CA PHE A 148 51.09 2.69 -12.31
C PHE A 148 50.53 3.33 -11.02
N ALA A 149 50.61 2.62 -9.90
CA ALA A 149 50.20 3.16 -8.59
C ALA A 149 50.99 4.41 -8.17
N GLN A 150 52.29 4.50 -8.49
CA GLN A 150 53.08 5.71 -8.26
C GLN A 150 52.62 6.89 -9.13
N LEU A 151 52.28 6.65 -10.39
CA LEU A 151 51.84 7.69 -11.30
C LEU A 151 50.48 8.28 -10.93
N VAL A 152 49.54 7.43 -10.52
CA VAL A 152 48.27 7.87 -9.94
C VAL A 152 48.55 8.78 -8.74
N ARG A 153 49.51 8.41 -7.89
CA ARG A 153 49.88 9.20 -6.71
C ARG A 153 50.44 10.58 -7.07
N VAL A 154 51.32 10.65 -8.07
CA VAL A 154 51.88 11.92 -8.58
C VAL A 154 50.78 12.80 -9.18
N PHE A 155 49.88 12.21 -9.95
CA PHE A 155 48.75 12.94 -10.54
C PHE A 155 47.86 13.55 -9.48
N VAL A 156 47.49 12.77 -8.47
CA VAL A 156 46.60 13.22 -7.38
C VAL A 156 47.20 14.38 -6.58
N LEU A 157 48.52 14.45 -6.44
CA LEU A 157 49.22 15.52 -5.74
C LEU A 157 49.25 16.84 -6.53
N ASN A 158 49.17 16.80 -7.86
CA ASN A 158 49.23 17.97 -8.73
C ASN A 158 47.81 18.40 -9.13
N LYS A 159 47.33 19.50 -8.54
CA LYS A 159 45.93 19.97 -8.51
C LYS A 159 45.27 20.34 -9.86
N ASP A 160 45.94 20.20 -11.00
CA ASP A 160 45.51 20.79 -12.28
C ASP A 160 44.79 19.77 -13.19
N THR A 161 43.50 19.55 -12.94
CA THR A 161 42.67 18.68 -13.79
C THR A 161 41.29 19.30 -14.04
N THR A 162 41.22 20.27 -14.95
CA THR A 162 39.95 20.76 -15.49
C THR A 162 39.35 19.76 -16.50
N ILE A 163 38.02 19.68 -16.47
CA ILE A 163 37.17 18.78 -17.28
C ILE A 163 37.42 19.00 -18.78
N PRO A 164 37.63 17.95 -19.61
CA PRO A 164 37.78 18.12 -21.05
C PRO A 164 36.41 18.36 -21.69
N GLY A 165 36.06 19.63 -21.91
CA GLY A 165 34.75 19.95 -22.49
C GLY A 165 34.45 21.43 -22.70
N GLU A 166 35.39 22.24 -23.16
CA GLU A 166 35.14 23.50 -23.91
C GLU A 166 36.50 23.98 -24.46
N ASN A 167 36.62 24.10 -25.80
CA ASN A 167 37.77 24.55 -26.61
C ASN A 167 39.16 24.69 -25.94
N PRO A 168 40.18 23.90 -26.32
CA PRO A 168 41.51 24.05 -25.75
C PRO A 168 42.22 25.30 -26.31
N PRO A 169 42.78 26.20 -25.48
CA PRO A 169 43.83 27.08 -25.95
C PRO A 169 45.12 26.26 -26.07
N ALA A 170 45.77 26.39 -27.22
CA ALA A 170 47.04 25.75 -27.52
C ALA A 170 48.17 26.30 -26.63
N SER A 171 48.40 25.66 -25.49
CA SER A 171 49.68 25.73 -24.77
C SER A 171 49.85 24.50 -23.88
N ASP A 172 51.06 23.95 -23.85
CA ASP A 172 51.53 22.79 -23.08
C ASP A 172 50.81 22.58 -21.73
N THR A 173 49.76 21.77 -21.74
CA THR A 173 49.02 21.37 -20.54
C THR A 173 49.59 20.06 -20.00
N GLU A 174 49.66 19.91 -18.68
CA GLU A 174 50.20 18.72 -18.01
C GLU A 174 49.46 17.42 -18.37
N ALA A 175 48.22 17.52 -18.85
CA ALA A 175 47.49 16.44 -19.52
C ALA A 175 48.25 15.82 -20.71
N SER A 176 49.04 16.63 -21.44
CA SER A 176 49.93 16.17 -22.51
C SER A 176 51.14 15.41 -21.97
N ARG A 177 51.70 15.82 -20.81
CA ARG A 177 52.77 15.07 -20.13
C ARG A 177 52.27 13.75 -19.55
N LEU A 178 51.06 13.74 -18.98
CA LEU A 178 50.44 12.51 -18.47
C LEU A 178 50.05 11.56 -19.59
N ARG A 179 49.50 12.08 -20.70
CA ARG A 179 49.29 11.30 -21.93
C ARG A 179 50.59 10.71 -22.43
N LYS A 180 51.68 11.47 -22.41
CA LYS A 180 53.01 10.99 -22.81
C LYS A 180 53.52 9.89 -21.87
N ALA A 181 53.44 10.09 -20.55
CA ALA A 181 53.83 9.08 -19.55
C ALA A 181 52.98 7.79 -19.66
N LEU A 182 51.65 7.93 -19.81
CA LEU A 182 50.73 6.82 -20.04
C LEU A 182 51.00 6.09 -21.37
N MET A 183 51.36 6.82 -22.43
CA MET A 183 51.79 6.23 -23.71
C MET A 183 53.14 5.51 -23.58
N GLU A 184 54.07 6.00 -22.76
CA GLU A 184 55.35 5.36 -22.48
C GLU A 184 55.18 4.06 -21.69
N LEU A 185 54.25 3.99 -20.72
CA LEU A 185 53.88 2.72 -20.05
C LEU A 185 53.15 1.76 -20.97
N ARG A 186 52.26 2.26 -21.84
CA ARG A 186 51.63 1.45 -22.88
C ARG A 186 52.64 0.83 -23.83
N ALA A 187 53.77 1.49 -24.07
CA ALA A 187 54.86 0.95 -24.88
C ALA A 187 55.67 -0.13 -24.13
N ALA A 188 55.67 -0.11 -22.79
CA ALA A 188 56.36 -1.07 -21.94
C ALA A 188 55.53 -2.32 -21.61
N ASP A 189 54.20 -2.18 -21.51
CA ASP A 189 53.29 -3.28 -21.15
C ASP A 189 52.39 -3.69 -22.34
N LYS A 190 52.27 -5.00 -22.59
CA LYS A 190 51.55 -5.57 -23.77
C LYS A 190 50.02 -5.49 -23.67
N ALA A 191 49.48 -4.67 -22.77
CA ALA A 191 48.04 -4.55 -22.55
C ALA A 191 47.44 -3.41 -23.38
N GLU A 192 46.35 -3.69 -24.10
CA GLU A 192 45.45 -2.69 -24.70
C GLU A 192 44.81 -1.83 -23.59
N THR A 193 45.56 -0.86 -23.08
CA THR A 193 45.05 0.13 -22.15
C THR A 193 44.50 1.31 -22.92
N ASP A 194 43.19 1.51 -22.81
CA ASP A 194 42.51 2.70 -23.29
C ASP A 194 42.95 3.90 -22.44
N VAL A 195 43.83 4.73 -23.03
CA VAL A 195 44.43 5.90 -22.38
C VAL A 195 43.35 6.91 -21.99
N ASP A 196 42.35 7.11 -22.84
CA ASP A 196 41.29 8.08 -22.58
C ASP A 196 40.40 7.62 -21.42
N LYS A 197 40.09 6.32 -21.33
CA LYS A 197 39.39 5.75 -20.17
C LYS A 197 40.18 5.93 -18.86
N THR A 198 41.50 5.82 -18.93
CA THR A 198 42.38 5.97 -17.75
C THR A 198 42.43 7.42 -17.27
N LEU A 199 42.53 8.38 -18.20
CA LEU A 199 42.46 9.81 -17.89
C LEU A 199 41.12 10.19 -17.28
N LEU A 200 40.02 9.63 -17.80
CA LEU A 200 38.69 9.81 -17.22
C LEU A 200 38.63 9.28 -15.78
N CYS A 201 39.11 8.06 -15.53
CA CYS A 201 39.12 7.54 -14.16
C CYS A 201 39.94 8.43 -13.20
N LEU A 202 41.09 8.95 -13.66
CA LEU A 202 41.95 9.83 -12.89
C LEU A 202 41.28 11.17 -12.58
N SER A 203 40.56 11.78 -13.53
CA SER A 203 39.82 13.03 -13.28
C SER A 203 38.72 12.82 -12.25
N HIS A 204 37.94 11.74 -12.34
CA HIS A 204 36.93 11.40 -11.33
C HIS A 204 37.53 11.16 -9.95
N LEU A 205 38.70 10.51 -9.88
CA LEU A 205 39.42 10.30 -8.63
C LEU A 205 39.86 11.63 -7.99
N SER A 206 40.39 12.58 -8.77
CA SER A 206 40.75 13.90 -8.24
C SER A 206 39.52 14.64 -7.72
N LEU A 207 38.42 14.63 -8.47
CA LEU A 207 37.18 15.33 -8.11
C LEU A 207 36.59 14.79 -6.79
N GLN A 208 36.57 13.47 -6.62
CA GLN A 208 36.10 12.85 -5.37
C GLN A 208 37.05 13.09 -4.20
N LEU A 209 38.37 13.18 -4.45
CA LEU A 209 39.32 13.56 -3.41
C LEU A 209 39.14 15.01 -2.97
N ASP A 210 38.92 15.93 -3.91
CA ASP A 210 38.62 17.33 -3.58
C ASP A 210 37.36 17.42 -2.70
N SER A 211 36.28 16.73 -3.10
CA SER A 211 35.05 16.64 -2.31
C SER A 211 35.27 16.02 -0.92
N TYR A 212 36.08 14.96 -0.81
CA TYR A 212 36.42 14.34 0.47
C TYR A 212 37.17 15.31 1.40
N LEU A 213 38.13 16.06 0.87
CA LEU A 213 38.93 17.01 1.63
C LEU A 213 38.13 18.25 2.04
N GLU A 214 37.20 18.72 1.20
CA GLU A 214 36.27 19.80 1.57
C GLU A 214 35.38 19.42 2.76
N ASN A 215 34.92 18.16 2.80
CA ASN A 215 34.14 17.63 3.92
C ASN A 215 35.00 17.37 5.18
N ASN A 216 36.33 17.27 5.03
CA ASN A 216 37.28 17.01 6.11
C ASN A 216 38.37 18.09 6.14
N ALA A 217 37.97 19.35 6.38
CA ALA A 217 38.84 20.52 6.28
C ALA A 217 40.12 20.46 7.15
N ASP A 218 40.17 19.61 8.17
CA ASP A 218 41.34 19.40 9.04
C ASP A 218 42.44 18.53 8.40
N ILE A 219 42.17 17.88 7.26
CA ILE A 219 43.09 16.95 6.61
C ILE A 219 43.80 17.65 5.43
N ASN A 220 45.13 17.76 5.51
CA ASN A 220 45.94 18.22 4.39
C ASN A 220 46.12 17.10 3.34
N ARG A 221 45.87 17.41 2.05
CA ARG A 221 46.05 16.49 0.90
C ARG A 221 47.41 15.78 0.90
N GLN A 222 48.49 16.51 1.15
CA GLN A 222 49.83 15.92 1.17
C GLN A 222 50.00 14.93 2.32
N ASP A 223 49.52 15.27 3.52
CA ASP A 223 49.60 14.40 4.68
C ASP A 223 48.75 13.13 4.52
N PHE A 224 47.57 13.27 3.93
CA PHE A 224 46.69 12.14 3.62
C PHE A 224 47.33 11.18 2.62
N MET A 225 47.86 11.70 1.51
CA MET A 225 48.52 10.91 0.48
C MET A 225 49.83 10.28 0.97
N GLN A 226 50.53 10.87 1.94
CA GLN A 226 51.75 10.31 2.53
C GLN A 226 51.46 9.17 3.52
N LYS A 227 50.39 9.29 4.32
CA LYS A 227 50.02 8.31 5.35
C LYS A 227 49.39 7.04 4.80
N HIS A 228 48.73 7.12 3.65
CA HIS A 228 48.00 5.99 3.05
C HIS A 228 48.64 5.52 1.74
N SER A 229 48.52 4.22 1.44
CA SER A 229 48.87 3.68 0.11
C SER A 229 47.85 4.12 -0.93
N THR A 230 48.21 4.13 -2.21
CA THR A 230 47.29 4.51 -3.30
C THR A 230 46.01 3.66 -3.29
N VAL A 231 46.13 2.36 -3.00
CA VAL A 231 44.99 1.44 -2.88
C VAL A 231 44.10 1.82 -1.70
N ALA A 232 44.68 2.12 -0.54
CA ALA A 232 43.92 2.53 0.64
C ALA A 232 43.20 3.88 0.43
N VAL A 233 43.83 4.82 -0.28
CA VAL A 233 43.17 6.08 -0.68
C VAL A 233 41.97 5.80 -1.59
N ILE A 234 42.14 4.90 -2.58
CA ILE A 234 41.05 4.51 -3.47
C ILE A 234 39.89 3.88 -2.68
N ASP A 235 40.18 2.97 -1.74
CA ASP A 235 39.14 2.37 -0.88
C ASP A 235 38.40 3.42 -0.03
N GLU A 236 39.12 4.38 0.53
CA GLU A 236 38.53 5.49 1.29
C GLU A 236 37.62 6.37 0.41
N LEU A 237 38.04 6.67 -0.82
CA LEU A 237 37.23 7.45 -1.77
C LEU A 237 36.00 6.69 -2.27
N VAL A 238 36.11 5.37 -2.50
CA VAL A 238 34.94 4.53 -2.81
C VAL A 238 33.96 4.53 -1.64
N THR A 239 34.48 4.42 -0.41
CA THR A 239 33.67 4.50 0.82
C THR A 239 33.00 5.86 0.95
N HIS A 240 33.70 6.94 0.62
CA HIS A 240 33.13 8.29 0.59
C HIS A 240 31.98 8.42 -0.42
N CYS A 241 32.15 7.89 -1.63
CA CYS A 241 31.08 7.86 -2.63
C CYS A 241 29.86 7.08 -2.12
N ASP A 242 30.08 5.90 -1.51
CA ASP A 242 29.01 5.06 -0.96
C ASP A 242 28.29 5.78 0.19
N GLN A 243 29.00 6.55 1.03
CA GLN A 243 28.41 7.39 2.07
C GLN A 243 27.58 8.56 1.51
N GLN A 244 28.08 9.26 0.48
CA GLN A 244 27.33 10.33 -0.19
C GLN A 244 26.01 9.81 -0.79
N LEU A 245 26.09 8.71 -1.54
CA LEU A 245 24.93 8.04 -2.13
C LEU A 245 23.95 7.57 -1.06
N SER A 246 24.45 6.96 0.02
CA SER A 246 23.60 6.47 1.12
C SER A 246 22.92 7.60 1.87
N SER A 247 23.59 8.74 2.09
CA SER A 247 23.00 9.91 2.73
C SER A 247 21.88 10.51 1.87
N ALA A 248 22.14 10.70 0.57
CA ALA A 248 21.15 11.22 -0.37
C ALA A 248 19.94 10.28 -0.50
N LEU A 249 20.18 8.97 -0.64
CA LEU A 249 19.11 7.96 -0.71
C LEU A 249 18.27 7.93 0.57
N ASN A 250 18.89 7.98 1.75
CA ASN A 250 18.15 8.03 3.00
C ASN A 250 17.26 9.28 3.08
N ALA A 251 17.74 10.44 2.63
CA ALA A 251 16.92 11.64 2.61
C ALA A 251 15.74 11.55 1.64
N ILE A 252 15.95 10.95 0.46
CA ILE A 252 14.90 10.74 -0.56
C ILE A 252 13.87 9.73 -0.07
N LEU A 253 14.30 8.55 0.39
CA LEU A 253 13.42 7.47 0.83
C LEU A 253 12.57 7.86 2.06
N HIS A 254 13.08 8.75 2.92
CA HIS A 254 12.35 9.21 4.09
C HIS A 254 11.56 10.51 3.86
N CYS A 255 11.59 11.09 2.65
CA CYS A 255 10.79 12.25 2.32
C CYS A 255 9.29 11.91 2.38
N PRO A 256 8.44 12.74 3.04
CA PRO A 256 7.01 12.44 3.17
C PRO A 256 6.29 12.17 1.84
N GLY A 257 6.53 13.00 0.81
CA GLY A 257 5.93 12.83 -0.52
C GLY A 257 6.34 11.52 -1.19
N PHE A 258 7.64 11.18 -1.12
CA PHE A 258 8.14 9.89 -1.62
C PHE A 258 7.51 8.71 -0.88
N LYS A 259 7.54 8.73 0.46
CA LYS A 259 6.98 7.65 1.30
C LYS A 259 5.51 7.43 1.03
N GLN A 260 4.73 8.51 0.94
CA GLN A 260 3.28 8.42 0.70
C GLN A 260 2.99 7.85 -0.69
N LEU A 261 3.73 8.28 -1.71
CA LEU A 261 3.57 7.78 -3.07
C LEU A 261 3.97 6.31 -3.17
N GLU A 262 5.12 5.93 -2.60
CA GLU A 262 5.60 4.55 -2.53
C GLU A 262 4.59 3.67 -1.78
N ALA A 263 4.07 4.14 -0.65
CA ALA A 263 3.09 3.40 0.14
C ALA A 263 1.78 3.16 -0.63
N THR A 264 1.26 4.17 -1.32
CA THR A 264 0.03 4.05 -2.11
C THR A 264 0.20 3.07 -3.25
N TRP A 265 1.28 3.19 -4.04
CA TRP A 265 1.53 2.31 -5.18
C TRP A 265 1.89 0.88 -4.77
N ARG A 266 2.67 0.69 -3.71
CA ARG A 266 2.96 -0.66 -3.18
C ARG A 266 1.73 -1.30 -2.54
N GLY A 267 0.88 -0.53 -1.86
CA GLY A 267 -0.40 -1.01 -1.35
C GLY A 267 -1.33 -1.47 -2.47
N LEU A 268 -1.43 -0.69 -3.56
CA LEU A 268 -2.16 -1.06 -4.76
C LEU A 268 -1.56 -2.31 -5.42
N ALA A 269 -0.23 -2.38 -5.55
CA ALA A 269 0.47 -3.55 -6.07
C ALA A 269 0.18 -4.80 -5.24
N HIS A 270 0.16 -4.69 -3.91
CA HIS A 270 -0.22 -5.78 -3.01
C HIS A 270 -1.64 -6.30 -3.32
N LEU A 271 -2.62 -5.40 -3.48
CA LEU A 271 -3.98 -5.79 -3.83
C LEU A 271 -4.04 -6.48 -5.20
N VAL A 272 -3.41 -5.91 -6.22
CA VAL A 272 -3.42 -6.44 -7.60
C VAL A 272 -2.73 -7.81 -7.70
N VAL A 273 -1.57 -7.97 -7.05
CA VAL A 273 -0.80 -9.22 -7.07
C VAL A 273 -1.48 -10.34 -6.27
N ASN A 274 -2.29 -10.01 -5.27
CA ASN A 274 -2.98 -11.02 -4.47
C ASN A 274 -4.44 -11.27 -4.91
N THR A 275 -4.97 -10.47 -5.84
CA THR A 275 -6.30 -10.67 -6.42
C THR A 275 -6.24 -11.59 -7.65
N GLU A 276 -7.19 -12.53 -7.76
CA GLU A 276 -7.40 -13.34 -8.98
C GLU A 276 -8.33 -12.58 -9.95
N THR A 277 -7.77 -11.60 -10.67
CA THR A 277 -8.54 -10.81 -11.65
C THR A 277 -8.94 -11.66 -12.88
N GLY A 278 -10.06 -11.29 -13.50
CA GLY A 278 -10.59 -11.95 -14.68
C GLY A 278 -11.96 -11.38 -15.09
N PRO A 279 -12.74 -12.08 -15.93
CA PRO A 279 -14.03 -11.58 -16.40
C PRO A 279 -15.03 -11.30 -15.26
N LEU A 280 -14.96 -12.10 -14.19
CA LEU A 280 -15.88 -12.05 -13.04
C LEU A 280 -15.35 -11.25 -11.84
N LEU A 281 -14.08 -10.88 -11.82
CA LEU A 281 -13.48 -10.09 -10.73
C LEU A 281 -12.56 -9.05 -11.34
N LYS A 282 -12.93 -7.77 -11.21
CA LYS A 282 -12.21 -6.65 -11.80
C LYS A 282 -11.79 -5.67 -10.73
N LEU A 283 -10.60 -5.09 -10.89
CA LEU A 283 -10.15 -3.93 -10.13
C LEU A 283 -10.18 -2.74 -11.08
N ARG A 284 -10.74 -1.62 -10.61
CA ARG A 284 -10.79 -0.35 -11.33
C ARG A 284 -10.26 0.74 -10.47
N VAL A 285 -9.37 1.57 -11.00
CA VAL A 285 -8.72 2.62 -10.25
C VAL A 285 -9.08 4.01 -10.79
N PHE A 286 -9.26 4.95 -9.88
CA PHE A 286 -9.50 6.35 -10.16
C PHE A 286 -8.47 7.19 -9.41
N ASN A 287 -7.62 7.87 -10.17
CA ASN A 287 -6.61 8.76 -9.63
C ASN A 287 -7.26 10.07 -9.17
N ALA A 288 -7.31 10.28 -7.87
CA ALA A 288 -7.79 11.52 -7.27
C ALA A 288 -7.14 11.78 -5.91
N GLN A 289 -6.80 13.03 -5.67
CA GLN A 289 -6.44 13.48 -4.33
C GLN A 289 -7.70 13.56 -3.46
N LEU A 290 -7.56 13.32 -2.14
CA LEU A 290 -8.67 13.41 -1.21
C LEU A 290 -9.34 14.80 -1.25
N GLU A 291 -8.53 15.86 -1.40
CA GLU A 291 -9.02 17.23 -1.53
C GLU A 291 -9.79 17.48 -2.84
N GLU A 292 -9.50 16.76 -3.92
CA GLU A 292 -10.32 16.84 -5.15
C GLU A 292 -11.69 16.21 -4.93
N LEU A 293 -11.73 15.04 -4.27
CA LEU A 293 -12.99 14.35 -3.93
C LEU A 293 -13.84 15.20 -2.98
N ARG A 294 -13.24 15.76 -1.92
CA ARG A 294 -13.92 16.68 -0.98
C ARG A 294 -14.51 17.88 -1.72
N ARG A 295 -13.73 18.53 -2.58
CA ARG A 295 -14.19 19.69 -3.37
C ARG A 295 -15.35 19.35 -4.32
N ASP A 296 -15.32 18.18 -4.96
CA ASP A 296 -16.43 17.74 -5.82
C ASP A 296 -17.73 17.56 -5.02
N LEU A 297 -17.65 16.89 -3.88
CA LEU A 297 -18.81 16.62 -3.02
C LEU A 297 -19.37 17.88 -2.36
N ILE A 298 -18.52 18.81 -1.92
CA ILE A 298 -18.95 20.10 -1.33
C ILE A 298 -19.59 21.02 -2.37
N LYS A 299 -19.09 20.97 -3.61
CA LYS A 299 -19.60 21.82 -4.70
C LYS A 299 -20.96 21.37 -5.21
N ALA A 300 -21.27 20.08 -5.09
CA ALA A 300 -22.56 19.54 -5.46
C ALA A 300 -23.63 20.03 -4.47
N ILE A 301 -24.81 20.40 -4.98
CA ILE A 301 -25.94 20.80 -4.12
C ILE A 301 -26.43 19.60 -3.29
N GLU A 302 -26.50 18.44 -3.96
CA GLU A 302 -26.78 17.14 -3.38
C GLU A 302 -25.74 16.13 -3.88
N PHE A 303 -25.50 15.07 -3.10
CA PHE A 303 -24.45 14.10 -3.38
C PHE A 303 -24.61 13.40 -4.75
N ASP A 304 -25.84 13.27 -5.24
CA ASP A 304 -26.18 12.62 -6.52
C ASP A 304 -25.85 13.46 -7.75
N GLN A 305 -25.53 14.74 -7.58
CA GLN A 305 -25.09 15.63 -8.67
C GLN A 305 -23.57 15.69 -8.81
N SER A 306 -22.83 15.08 -7.87
CA SER A 306 -21.36 15.04 -7.87
C SER A 306 -20.81 14.24 -9.05
N ALA A 307 -19.61 14.56 -9.52
CA ALA A 307 -18.98 13.78 -10.59
C ALA A 307 -18.65 12.35 -10.12
N LEU A 308 -18.30 12.19 -8.84
CA LEU A 308 -18.07 10.88 -8.24
C LEU A 308 -19.32 9.99 -8.27
N PHE A 309 -20.50 10.53 -7.94
CA PHE A 309 -21.76 9.77 -8.03
C PHE A 309 -22.05 9.34 -9.47
N LYS A 310 -21.84 10.21 -10.44
CA LYS A 310 -22.05 9.86 -11.86
C LYS A 310 -21.16 8.72 -12.31
N LEU A 311 -19.90 8.71 -11.87
CA LEU A 311 -18.94 7.65 -12.18
C LEU A 311 -19.30 6.31 -11.53
N ILE A 312 -19.80 6.33 -10.29
CA ILE A 312 -20.07 5.10 -9.53
C ILE A 312 -21.48 4.55 -9.81
N TYR A 313 -22.49 5.42 -9.74
CA TYR A 313 -23.89 5.06 -9.88
C TYR A 313 -24.35 5.16 -11.33
N GLU A 314 -24.35 6.35 -11.94
CA GLU A 314 -25.00 6.56 -13.24
C GLU A 314 -24.34 5.76 -14.36
N ALA A 315 -23.01 5.80 -14.45
CA ALA A 315 -22.25 5.12 -15.51
C ALA A 315 -22.35 3.60 -15.45
N GLU A 316 -22.61 3.02 -14.26
CA GLU A 316 -22.60 1.57 -14.05
C GLU A 316 -23.96 1.08 -13.54
N TYR A 317 -24.23 1.17 -12.22
CA TYR A 317 -25.44 0.61 -11.60
C TYR A 317 -26.75 1.15 -12.20
N GLY A 318 -26.80 2.44 -12.53
CA GLY A 318 -27.92 3.13 -13.14
C GLY A 318 -28.12 2.79 -14.62
N THR A 319 -27.04 2.46 -15.34
CA THR A 319 -27.05 2.22 -16.78
C THR A 319 -27.37 0.75 -17.12
N TYR A 320 -28.18 0.54 -18.16
CA TYR A 320 -28.48 -0.80 -18.68
C TYR A 320 -27.23 -1.43 -19.31
N GLY A 321 -26.90 -2.66 -18.90
CA GLY A 321 -25.68 -3.35 -19.33
C GLY A 321 -24.41 -2.92 -18.60
N GLY A 322 -24.49 -2.01 -17.62
CA GLY A 322 -23.36 -1.64 -16.76
C GLY A 322 -22.94 -2.74 -15.78
N ALA A 323 -21.74 -2.59 -15.21
CA ALA A 323 -21.14 -3.49 -14.24
C ALA A 323 -21.02 -2.79 -12.87
N PRO A 324 -21.99 -2.99 -11.95
CA PRO A 324 -22.03 -2.24 -10.70
C PRO A 324 -20.81 -2.50 -9.82
N TYR A 325 -20.29 -1.45 -9.20
CA TYR A 325 -19.25 -1.56 -8.19
C TYR A 325 -19.77 -2.34 -6.99
N SER A 326 -19.08 -3.41 -6.63
CA SER A 326 -19.42 -4.27 -5.48
C SER A 326 -18.72 -3.85 -4.19
N LEU A 327 -17.58 -3.16 -4.31
CA LEU A 327 -16.80 -2.63 -3.20
C LEU A 327 -16.09 -1.36 -3.66
N LEU A 328 -16.02 -0.36 -2.77
CA LEU A 328 -15.23 0.85 -2.97
C LEU A 328 -14.11 0.90 -1.94
N VAL A 329 -12.89 1.16 -2.38
CA VAL A 329 -11.69 1.23 -1.54
C VAL A 329 -11.11 2.64 -1.65
N GLY A 330 -11.10 3.38 -0.55
CA GLY A 330 -10.39 4.65 -0.43
C GLY A 330 -9.00 4.43 0.13
N ALA A 331 -7.97 4.70 -0.67
CA ALA A 331 -6.57 4.68 -0.25
C ALA A 331 -6.19 5.95 0.52
N TYR A 332 -7.05 6.36 1.45
CA TYR A 332 -6.90 7.55 2.29
C TYR A 332 -6.96 7.17 3.76
N GLU A 333 -6.32 7.99 4.60
CA GLU A 333 -6.46 7.93 6.05
C GLU A 333 -7.49 8.98 6.48
N ILE A 334 -8.56 8.54 7.12
CA ILE A 334 -9.66 9.43 7.54
C ILE A 334 -9.48 9.79 9.01
N GLY A 335 -9.37 11.08 9.29
CA GLY A 335 -9.21 11.65 10.63
C GLY A 335 -10.50 12.14 11.27
N ALA A 336 -10.35 12.88 12.37
CA ALA A 336 -11.44 13.51 13.12
C ALA A 336 -11.89 14.87 12.55
N ASP A 337 -11.19 15.38 11.54
CA ASP A 337 -11.41 16.72 11.02
C ASP A 337 -12.81 16.85 10.40
N ALA A 338 -13.44 18.02 10.53
CA ALA A 338 -14.80 18.24 10.02
C ALA A 338 -14.92 17.90 8.51
N ALA A 339 -13.89 18.24 7.72
CA ALA A 339 -13.83 17.92 6.29
C ALA A 339 -13.80 16.40 6.01
N ASP A 340 -13.16 15.61 6.88
CA ASP A 340 -13.16 14.15 6.80
C ASP A 340 -14.53 13.56 7.11
N ILE A 341 -15.18 14.07 8.16
CA ILE A 341 -16.51 13.60 8.55
C ILE A 341 -17.55 13.94 7.48
N ASP A 342 -17.49 15.14 6.90
CA ASP A 342 -18.39 15.55 5.82
C ASP A 342 -18.11 14.78 4.52
N PHE A 343 -16.85 14.43 4.25
CA PHE A 343 -16.51 13.48 3.19
C PHE A 343 -17.16 12.11 3.43
N LEU A 344 -17.04 11.56 4.65
CA LEU A 344 -17.65 10.28 4.99
C LEU A 344 -19.18 10.29 4.86
N LYS A 345 -19.85 11.36 5.28
CA LYS A 345 -21.31 11.53 5.13
C LYS A 345 -21.75 11.48 3.67
N ASN A 346 -21.06 12.19 2.79
CA ASN A 346 -21.39 12.20 1.36
C ASN A 346 -21.01 10.87 0.69
N MET A 347 -19.85 10.31 1.02
CA MET A 347 -19.38 9.05 0.49
C MET A 347 -20.27 7.88 0.93
N SER A 348 -20.78 7.89 2.17
CA SER A 348 -21.72 6.88 2.66
C SER A 348 -23.05 6.94 1.92
N ALA A 349 -23.55 8.13 1.57
CA ALA A 349 -24.75 8.29 0.75
C ALA A 349 -24.57 7.73 -0.67
N ILE A 350 -23.42 7.98 -1.31
CA ILE A 350 -23.07 7.40 -2.63
C ILE A 350 -22.97 5.87 -2.52
N ALA A 351 -22.27 5.37 -1.51
CA ALA A 351 -22.09 3.94 -1.25
C ALA A 351 -23.42 3.23 -0.99
N ALA A 352 -24.32 3.85 -0.22
CA ALA A 352 -25.66 3.33 0.05
C ALA A 352 -26.52 3.30 -1.22
N ALA A 353 -26.51 4.37 -2.02
CA ALA A 353 -27.26 4.44 -3.27
C ALA A 353 -26.80 3.38 -4.29
N ALA A 354 -25.49 3.19 -4.43
CA ALA A 354 -24.91 2.21 -5.35
C ALA A 354 -24.90 0.77 -4.80
N HIS A 355 -25.28 0.57 -3.53
CA HIS A 355 -25.07 -0.67 -2.79
C HIS A 355 -23.61 -1.16 -2.92
N ALA A 356 -22.65 -0.27 -2.65
CA ALA A 356 -21.23 -0.53 -2.83
C ALA A 356 -20.49 -0.05 -1.58
N PRO A 357 -20.28 -0.93 -0.57
CA PRO A 357 -19.65 -0.53 0.69
C PRO A 357 -18.28 0.11 0.46
N PHE A 358 -18.02 1.21 1.16
CA PHE A 358 -16.78 1.96 1.14
C PHE A 358 -15.88 1.56 2.32
N ILE A 359 -14.65 1.20 2.03
CA ILE A 359 -13.62 0.91 3.04
C ILE A 359 -12.44 1.85 2.89
N ALA A 360 -11.92 2.37 4.00
CA ALA A 360 -10.74 3.23 4.05
C ALA A 360 -9.93 2.97 5.33
N ALA A 361 -8.78 3.62 5.50
CA ALA A 361 -8.02 3.53 6.76
C ALA A 361 -8.51 4.58 7.76
N ALA A 362 -8.50 4.24 9.05
CA ALA A 362 -8.60 5.23 10.11
C ALA A 362 -7.22 5.88 10.35
N SER A 363 -7.18 7.21 10.48
CA SER A 363 -6.00 7.91 10.94
C SER A 363 -5.85 7.78 12.47
N SER A 364 -4.62 7.79 12.97
CA SER A 364 -4.37 7.83 14.43
C SER A 364 -4.91 9.11 15.08
N ASN A 365 -5.05 10.19 14.30
CA ASN A 365 -5.64 11.45 14.76
C ASN A 365 -7.09 11.29 15.21
N LEU A 366 -7.83 10.31 14.67
CA LEU A 366 -9.21 10.02 15.10
C LEU A 366 -9.28 9.59 16.59
N PHE A 367 -8.17 9.10 17.14
CA PHE A 367 -8.02 8.71 18.54
C PHE A 367 -7.28 9.79 19.37
N GLY A 368 -6.97 10.95 18.78
CA GLY A 368 -6.12 11.97 19.41
C GLY A 368 -4.67 11.51 19.61
N LEU A 369 -4.19 10.57 18.78
CA LEU A 369 -2.85 9.99 18.89
C LEU A 369 -1.95 10.46 17.74
N SER A 370 -0.67 10.70 18.03
CA SER A 370 0.35 10.97 17.01
C SER A 370 0.71 9.75 16.16
N GLY A 371 0.36 8.55 16.64
CA GLY A 371 0.58 7.29 15.93
C GLY A 371 -0.02 6.10 16.68
N PHE A 372 -0.21 4.99 15.98
CA PHE A 372 -0.86 3.80 16.53
C PHE A 372 -0.01 3.03 17.54
N GLU A 373 1.30 3.31 17.64
CA GLU A 373 2.17 2.76 18.69
C GLU A 373 1.68 3.10 20.11
N GLN A 374 0.91 4.18 20.23
CA GLN A 374 0.35 4.67 21.49
C GLN A 374 -1.05 4.15 21.78
N LEU A 375 -1.62 3.31 20.90
CA LEU A 375 -2.98 2.80 21.03
C LEU A 375 -3.23 2.01 22.33
N ASN A 376 -2.16 1.43 22.90
CA ASN A 376 -2.21 0.71 24.16
C ASN A 376 -2.07 1.61 25.42
N ARG A 377 -1.83 2.93 25.26
CA ARG A 377 -1.71 3.88 26.39
C ARG A 377 -3.07 4.22 27.02
N PRO A 378 -4.13 4.55 26.27
CA PRO A 378 -5.43 4.82 26.86
C PRO A 378 -6.03 3.55 27.49
N ARG A 379 -6.52 3.68 28.72
CA ARG A 379 -7.15 2.55 29.45
C ARG A 379 -8.50 2.13 28.85
N GLU A 380 -9.27 3.11 28.37
CA GLU A 380 -10.60 2.96 27.78
C GLU A 380 -10.67 3.87 26.55
N LEU A 381 -10.77 3.30 25.35
CA LEU A 381 -10.83 4.08 24.11
C LEU A 381 -12.18 4.80 23.97
N ALA A 382 -13.25 4.23 24.53
CA ALA A 382 -14.59 4.82 24.46
C ALA A 382 -14.64 6.25 25.02
N LYS A 383 -13.88 6.54 26.09
CA LYS A 383 -13.80 7.88 26.69
C LYS A 383 -13.23 8.94 25.76
N ILE A 384 -12.37 8.55 24.82
CA ILE A 384 -11.83 9.49 23.82
C ILE A 384 -12.97 10.00 22.94
N PHE A 385 -13.89 9.11 22.55
CA PHE A 385 -15.02 9.41 21.68
C PHE A 385 -16.20 10.10 22.39
N GLU A 386 -16.11 10.34 23.70
CA GLU A 386 -17.06 11.16 24.46
C GLU A 386 -16.72 12.66 24.40
N ALA A 387 -15.55 13.01 23.85
CA ALA A 387 -15.10 14.39 23.69
C ALA A 387 -15.99 15.19 22.74
N ALA A 388 -16.21 16.48 23.04
CA ALA A 388 -17.11 17.34 22.28
C ALA A 388 -16.62 17.58 20.83
N GLU A 389 -15.31 17.53 20.63
CA GLU A 389 -14.63 17.65 19.35
C GLU A 389 -15.03 16.52 18.38
N LEU A 390 -15.46 15.36 18.89
CA LEU A 390 -15.89 14.20 18.11
C LEU A 390 -17.42 14.10 17.95
N SER A 391 -18.15 15.17 18.26
CA SER A 391 -19.62 15.24 18.09
C SER A 391 -20.06 14.91 16.65
N ALA A 392 -19.38 15.48 15.64
CA ALA A 392 -19.68 15.22 14.24
C ALA A 392 -19.49 13.73 13.86
N TRP A 393 -18.44 13.09 14.41
CA TRP A 393 -18.23 11.65 14.25
C TRP A 393 -19.36 10.85 14.90
N HIS A 394 -19.77 11.22 16.12
CA HIS A 394 -20.87 10.54 16.81
C HIS A 394 -22.20 10.65 16.03
N GLU A 395 -22.52 11.85 15.52
CA GLU A 395 -23.70 12.08 14.68
C GLU A 395 -23.63 11.24 13.39
N PHE A 396 -22.49 11.21 12.71
CA PHE A 396 -22.30 10.38 11.52
C PHE A 396 -22.58 8.91 11.81
N ARG A 397 -22.06 8.34 12.90
CA ARG A 397 -22.29 6.93 13.25
C ARG A 397 -23.75 6.58 13.50
N GLN A 398 -24.60 7.54 13.87
CA GLN A 398 -26.04 7.31 14.10
C GLN A 398 -26.85 7.29 12.80
N THR A 399 -26.28 7.74 11.67
CA THR A 399 -26.93 7.68 10.35
C THR A 399 -27.06 6.25 9.85
N GLU A 400 -28.09 5.96 9.07
CA GLU A 400 -28.33 4.62 8.50
C GLU A 400 -27.31 4.30 7.38
N GLU A 401 -26.81 5.33 6.71
CA GLU A 401 -25.82 5.26 5.63
C GLU A 401 -24.43 4.85 6.14
N ALA A 402 -24.10 5.14 7.41
CA ALA A 402 -22.82 4.72 8.01
C ALA A 402 -22.58 3.20 7.99
N ARG A 403 -23.63 2.39 7.76
CA ARG A 403 -23.51 0.93 7.53
C ARG A 403 -22.69 0.59 6.29
N TYR A 404 -22.65 1.51 5.32
CA TYR A 404 -21.88 1.32 4.10
C TYR A 404 -20.43 1.78 4.23
N VAL A 405 -19.98 2.26 5.40
CA VAL A 405 -18.60 2.72 5.61
C VAL A 405 -17.92 1.87 6.68
N SER A 406 -16.71 1.37 6.39
CA SER A 406 -15.85 0.70 7.37
C SER A 406 -14.45 1.29 7.36
N LEU A 407 -13.91 1.58 8.54
CA LEU A 407 -12.55 2.08 8.69
C LEU A 407 -11.63 1.01 9.29
N VAL A 408 -10.51 0.77 8.62
CA VAL A 408 -9.56 -0.31 8.94
C VAL A 408 -8.30 0.26 9.60
N MET A 409 -7.76 -0.44 10.59
CA MET A 409 -6.55 -0.04 11.32
C MET A 409 -5.84 -1.25 11.93
N PRO A 410 -4.60 -1.13 12.41
CA PRO A 410 -3.63 -0.05 12.15
C PRO A 410 -2.96 -0.27 10.78
N ARG A 411 -1.95 0.54 10.44
CA ARG A 411 -1.24 0.40 9.15
C ARG A 411 -0.40 -0.88 9.11
N VAL A 412 -0.08 -1.33 7.90
CA VAL A 412 0.66 -2.58 7.64
C VAL A 412 2.01 -2.30 7.01
N LEU A 413 3.03 -3.08 7.33
CA LEU A 413 4.36 -2.91 6.76
C LEU A 413 4.35 -3.38 5.29
N LEU A 414 4.70 -2.50 4.35
CA LEU A 414 4.69 -2.83 2.92
C LEU A 414 6.03 -3.33 2.40
N ARG A 415 7.13 -2.83 2.97
CA ARG A 415 8.49 -3.11 2.53
C ARG A 415 9.40 -3.28 3.74
N LEU A 416 10.32 -4.25 3.67
CA LEU A 416 11.42 -4.36 4.64
C LEU A 416 12.48 -3.29 4.36
N PRO A 417 13.14 -2.76 5.40
CA PRO A 417 14.23 -1.81 5.22
C PRO A 417 15.36 -2.38 4.34
N TYR A 418 16.03 -1.51 3.59
CA TYR A 418 17.21 -1.87 2.83
C TYR A 418 18.44 -1.99 3.74
N GLY A 419 19.25 -3.01 3.50
CA GLY A 419 20.47 -3.23 4.27
C GLY A 419 20.98 -4.65 4.19
N ARG A 420 22.19 -4.88 4.72
CA ARG A 420 22.76 -6.23 4.82
C ARG A 420 21.93 -7.10 5.76
N PRO A 421 21.57 -8.33 5.36
CA PRO A 421 20.78 -9.26 6.17
C PRO A 421 21.66 -9.96 7.22
N ASP A 422 22.43 -9.18 7.98
CA ASP A 422 23.24 -9.64 9.10
C ASP A 422 22.60 -9.17 10.40
N LYS A 423 22.26 -10.11 11.30
CA LYS A 423 21.60 -9.83 12.60
C LYS A 423 20.27 -9.05 12.56
N ARG A 424 19.70 -8.84 11.37
CA ARG A 424 18.36 -8.27 11.13
C ARG A 424 17.78 -8.75 9.79
N THR A 425 16.48 -8.57 9.62
CA THR A 425 15.72 -8.96 8.42
C THR A 425 15.54 -7.76 7.48
N THR A 426 16.34 -7.68 6.42
CA THR A 426 16.38 -6.56 5.47
C THR A 426 16.45 -7.05 4.03
N ILE A 427 16.32 -6.13 3.08
CA ILE A 427 16.52 -6.38 1.64
C ILE A 427 17.88 -5.80 1.24
N ALA A 428 18.81 -6.64 0.77
CA ALA A 428 20.09 -6.16 0.28
C ALA A 428 19.90 -5.39 -1.05
N CYS A 429 20.62 -4.29 -1.22
CA CYS A 429 20.65 -3.56 -2.49
C CYS A 429 21.69 -4.16 -3.43
N GLU A 430 21.30 -4.40 -4.68
CA GLU A 430 22.24 -4.82 -5.71
C GLU A 430 23.10 -3.62 -6.16
N GLY A 431 24.42 -3.81 -6.27
CA GLY A 431 25.35 -2.83 -6.83
C GLY A 431 25.80 -1.69 -5.89
N LEU A 432 25.13 -1.49 -4.76
CA LEU A 432 25.46 -0.48 -3.74
C LEU A 432 25.36 -1.09 -2.35
N ASP A 433 26.35 -0.80 -1.50
CA ASP A 433 26.31 -1.17 -0.08
C ASP A 433 25.49 -0.15 0.72
N PHE A 434 24.19 -0.16 0.48
CA PHE A 434 23.26 0.80 1.06
C PHE A 434 22.65 0.28 2.37
N GLU A 435 22.66 1.14 3.38
CA GLU A 435 22.04 0.90 4.67
C GLU A 435 20.98 1.97 4.97
N GLU A 436 19.71 1.56 5.03
CA GLU A 436 18.58 2.44 5.34
C GLU A 436 18.58 2.77 6.85
N ILE A 437 18.60 4.06 7.17
CA ILE A 437 18.61 4.57 8.54
C ILE A 437 17.18 4.63 9.06
N ILE A 438 16.80 3.61 9.81
CA ILE A 438 15.43 3.46 10.34
C ILE A 438 15.29 3.88 11.80
N CYS A 439 16.33 4.38 12.45
CA CYS A 439 16.32 4.78 13.85
C CYS A 439 16.75 6.25 14.01
N ASN A 440 16.21 6.90 15.03
CA ASN A 440 16.53 8.30 15.34
C ASN A 440 17.71 8.45 16.31
N ASP A 441 18.28 7.34 16.80
CA ASP A 441 19.45 7.34 17.66
C ASP A 441 20.72 7.71 16.88
N ALA A 442 21.61 8.47 17.53
CA ALA A 442 22.90 8.86 16.94
C ALA A 442 23.79 7.66 16.58
N GLN A 443 23.62 6.55 17.30
CA GLN A 443 24.33 5.30 17.04
C GLN A 443 23.34 4.22 16.58
N THR A 444 23.42 3.89 15.30
CA THR A 444 22.51 2.93 14.65
C THR A 444 22.96 1.48 14.82
N GLN A 445 24.27 1.26 14.98
CA GLN A 445 24.92 -0.04 15.11
C GLN A 445 25.78 -0.12 16.37
N PHE A 446 25.69 -1.24 17.07
CA PHE A 446 26.50 -1.54 18.25
C PHE A 446 27.57 -2.55 17.87
N HIS A 447 28.83 -2.25 18.18
CA HIS A 447 29.98 -3.09 17.89
C HIS A 447 30.69 -3.49 19.19
N SER A 448 31.33 -4.65 19.22
CA SER A 448 32.14 -5.11 20.34
C SER A 448 33.47 -4.35 20.41
N ALA A 449 34.21 -4.50 21.51
CA ALA A 449 35.57 -3.95 21.64
C ALA A 449 36.54 -4.48 20.56
N GLU A 450 36.22 -5.62 19.96
CA GLU A 450 36.97 -6.24 18.86
C GLU A 450 36.47 -5.80 17.46
N GLY A 451 35.47 -4.92 17.40
CA GLY A 451 34.91 -4.39 16.16
C GLY A 451 33.82 -5.26 15.51
N ASN A 452 33.36 -6.32 16.18
CA ASN A 452 32.31 -7.19 15.64
C ASN A 452 30.92 -6.60 15.91
N LEU A 453 30.05 -6.59 14.90
CA LEU A 453 28.66 -6.14 15.05
C LEU A 453 27.96 -6.98 16.12
N ILE A 454 27.43 -6.33 17.16
CA ILE A 454 26.62 -6.92 18.23
C ILE A 454 25.15 -6.90 17.84
N GLY A 455 24.66 -5.75 17.38
CA GLY A 455 23.26 -5.52 17.06
C GLY A 455 22.96 -4.10 16.60
N TYR A 456 21.69 -3.75 16.53
CA TYR A 456 21.16 -2.49 16.01
C TYR A 456 20.31 -1.76 17.05
N ALA A 457 20.18 -0.45 16.86
CA ALA A 457 19.23 0.37 17.60
C ALA A 457 17.78 0.01 17.26
N LYS A 458 16.86 0.38 18.18
CA LYS A 458 15.44 0.14 17.98
C LYS A 458 14.94 0.97 16.79
N PRO A 459 14.21 0.37 15.82
CA PRO A 459 13.67 1.13 14.71
C PRO A 459 12.60 2.11 15.20
N ASP A 460 12.58 3.31 14.60
CA ASP A 460 11.46 4.22 14.69
C ASP A 460 10.40 3.81 13.68
N HIS A 461 9.16 3.73 14.15
CA HIS A 461 8.01 3.41 13.30
C HIS A 461 7.83 4.46 12.20
N GLN A 462 8.18 5.72 12.44
CA GLN A 462 8.06 6.78 11.43
C GLN A 462 9.00 6.61 10.25
N ASN A 463 10.10 5.87 10.40
CA ASN A 463 11.06 5.64 9.31
C ASN A 463 10.74 4.37 8.50
N LEU A 464 9.83 3.53 8.99
CA LEU A 464 9.35 2.37 8.23
C LEU A 464 8.31 2.77 7.17
N LEU A 465 8.18 1.93 6.13
CA LEU A 465 7.20 2.12 5.06
C LEU A 465 5.88 1.42 5.42
N TRP A 466 5.02 2.15 6.12
CA TRP A 466 3.66 1.74 6.44
C TRP A 466 2.70 2.01 5.30
N GLY A 467 1.73 1.12 5.12
CA GLY A 467 0.72 1.16 4.08
C GLY A 467 -0.70 1.11 4.61
N ASN A 468 -1.63 1.52 3.76
CA ASN A 468 -3.05 1.55 4.06
C ASN A 468 -3.61 0.12 4.23
N ALA A 469 -4.19 -0.14 5.41
CA ALA A 469 -4.77 -1.44 5.76
C ALA A 469 -6.05 -1.78 4.99
N ALA A 470 -6.72 -0.81 4.37
CA ALA A 470 -7.89 -1.05 3.54
C ALA A 470 -7.58 -1.95 2.34
N TYR A 471 -6.37 -1.86 1.77
CA TYR A 471 -5.92 -2.78 0.71
C TYR A 471 -5.86 -4.23 1.18
N VAL A 472 -5.48 -4.47 2.45
CA VAL A 472 -5.43 -5.82 3.02
C VAL A 472 -6.84 -6.36 3.26
N LEU A 473 -7.77 -5.54 3.74
CA LEU A 473 -9.17 -5.95 3.85
C LEU A 473 -9.80 -6.21 2.47
N ALA A 474 -9.53 -5.36 1.47
CA ALA A 474 -9.97 -5.55 0.09
C ALA A 474 -9.43 -6.88 -0.49
N GLU A 475 -8.18 -7.21 -0.19
CA GLU A 475 -7.54 -8.46 -0.60
C GLU A 475 -8.23 -9.68 0.05
N ARG A 476 -8.67 -9.60 1.30
CA ARG A 476 -9.50 -10.65 1.93
C ARG A 476 -10.89 -10.76 1.32
N ILE A 477 -11.55 -9.64 1.01
CA ILE A 477 -12.88 -9.61 0.36
C ILE A 477 -12.83 -10.23 -1.05
N THR A 478 -11.86 -9.81 -1.87
CA THR A 478 -11.68 -10.35 -3.21
C THR A 478 -11.29 -11.82 -3.19
N HIS A 479 -10.47 -12.24 -2.22
CA HIS A 479 -10.15 -13.65 -2.01
C HIS A 479 -11.39 -14.48 -1.63
N ALA A 480 -12.25 -13.98 -0.74
CA ALA A 480 -13.52 -14.64 -0.40
C ALA A 480 -14.43 -14.78 -1.62
N CYS A 481 -14.57 -13.72 -2.41
CA CYS A 481 -15.34 -13.75 -3.65
C CYS A 481 -14.73 -14.71 -4.68
N ALA A 482 -13.41 -14.75 -4.82
CA ALA A 482 -12.74 -15.69 -5.71
C ALA A 482 -12.95 -17.15 -5.29
N LEU A 483 -13.01 -17.46 -3.99
CA LEU A 483 -13.23 -18.81 -3.49
C LEU A 483 -14.69 -19.25 -3.58
N TYR A 484 -15.62 -18.40 -3.14
CA TYR A 484 -17.01 -18.77 -2.88
C TYR A 484 -18.03 -18.06 -3.77
N SER A 485 -17.61 -17.16 -4.66
CA SER A 485 -18.46 -16.17 -5.36
C SER A 485 -19.14 -15.15 -4.43
N TRP A 486 -18.88 -15.23 -3.11
CA TRP A 486 -19.47 -14.38 -2.08
C TRP A 486 -18.41 -13.68 -1.22
N PRO A 487 -18.60 -12.39 -0.91
CA PRO A 487 -17.64 -11.57 -0.16
C PRO A 487 -17.76 -11.66 1.39
N ALA A 488 -18.37 -12.71 1.94
CA ALA A 488 -18.72 -12.76 3.38
C ALA A 488 -17.66 -13.44 4.29
N ALA A 489 -16.86 -14.37 3.75
CA ALA A 489 -15.87 -15.14 4.51
C ALA A 489 -14.55 -14.36 4.67
N ILE A 490 -14.59 -13.29 5.49
CA ILE A 490 -13.49 -12.32 5.64
C ILE A 490 -13.01 -12.13 7.08
N ARG A 491 -13.52 -12.92 8.04
CA ARG A 491 -13.21 -12.77 9.48
C ARG A 491 -12.85 -14.08 10.16
N GLY A 492 -12.11 -13.98 11.26
CA GLY A 492 -11.58 -15.09 12.03
C GLY A 492 -10.46 -15.85 11.31
N VAL A 493 -9.63 -16.55 12.10
CA VAL A 493 -8.48 -17.33 11.57
C VAL A 493 -8.94 -18.43 10.60
N ARG A 494 -10.06 -19.09 10.92
CA ARG A 494 -10.65 -20.15 10.07
C ARG A 494 -11.71 -19.63 9.10
N GLY A 495 -12.33 -18.47 9.37
CA GLY A 495 -13.40 -17.90 8.54
C GLY A 495 -12.93 -16.97 7.43
N GLY A 496 -11.68 -17.10 6.99
CA GLY A 496 -11.12 -16.37 5.85
C GLY A 496 -10.48 -15.02 6.18
N GLY A 497 -10.49 -14.60 7.45
CA GLY A 497 -9.84 -13.37 7.91
C GLY A 497 -8.33 -13.48 8.18
N LEU A 498 -7.72 -14.65 7.99
CA LEU A 498 -6.27 -14.83 8.11
C LEU A 498 -5.54 -14.18 6.93
N ILE A 499 -4.52 -13.40 7.25
CA ILE A 499 -3.62 -12.71 6.33
C ILE A 499 -2.23 -13.30 6.51
N GLU A 500 -1.63 -13.72 5.40
CA GLU A 500 -0.31 -14.35 5.36
C GLU A 500 0.61 -13.60 4.39
N GLY A 501 1.92 -13.72 4.59
CA GLY A 501 2.91 -13.13 3.68
C GLY A 501 3.17 -11.64 3.92
N LEU A 502 2.75 -11.09 5.07
CA LEU A 502 3.14 -9.74 5.44
C LEU A 502 4.63 -9.70 5.83
N PRO A 503 5.36 -8.64 5.43
CA PRO A 503 6.71 -8.39 5.90
C PRO A 503 6.81 -8.35 7.42
N SER A 504 7.85 -8.96 7.98
CA SER A 504 8.14 -8.90 9.41
C SER A 504 9.60 -8.53 9.60
N TYR A 505 9.84 -7.45 10.35
CA TYR A 505 11.18 -6.96 10.64
C TYR A 505 11.64 -7.51 11.99
N SER A 506 12.78 -8.19 12.01
CA SER A 506 13.43 -8.63 13.24
C SER A 506 14.86 -8.12 13.27
N TYR A 507 15.37 -7.82 14.46
CA TYR A 507 16.73 -7.32 14.66
C TYR A 507 17.29 -7.78 16.00
N THR A 508 18.62 -7.87 16.07
CA THR A 508 19.34 -8.12 17.32
C THR A 508 19.60 -6.79 18.00
N ASN A 509 19.21 -6.61 19.26
CA ASN A 509 19.48 -5.37 19.99
C ASN A 509 20.92 -5.35 20.58
N GLN A 510 21.27 -4.27 21.28
CA GLN A 510 22.58 -4.08 21.92
C GLN A 510 22.95 -5.17 22.95
N THR A 511 21.98 -5.89 23.52
CA THR A 511 22.23 -6.97 24.49
C THR A 511 22.39 -8.34 23.81
N GLY A 512 22.25 -8.41 22.48
CA GLY A 512 22.32 -9.66 21.73
C GLY A 512 20.98 -10.41 21.65
N SER A 513 19.90 -9.86 22.21
CA SER A 513 18.57 -10.48 22.14
C SER A 513 17.83 -10.12 20.84
N GLN A 514 17.11 -11.10 20.29
CA GLN A 514 16.30 -10.92 19.09
C GLN A 514 14.97 -10.24 19.45
N GLU A 515 14.70 -9.11 18.82
CA GLU A 515 13.42 -8.41 18.87
C GLU A 515 12.76 -8.44 17.50
N MET A 516 11.42 -8.44 17.49
CA MET A 516 10.63 -8.41 16.27
C MET A 516 9.66 -7.24 16.33
N THR A 517 9.76 -6.36 15.33
CA THR A 517 8.71 -5.39 15.01
C THR A 517 7.68 -6.12 14.15
N GLY A 518 6.42 -6.12 14.61
CA GLY A 518 5.33 -6.83 13.95
C GLY A 518 5.05 -6.31 12.54
N ALA A 519 4.35 -7.12 11.74
CA ALA A 519 3.87 -6.75 10.40
C ALA A 519 2.83 -5.60 10.40
N ILE A 520 2.32 -5.26 11.58
CA ILE A 520 1.40 -4.15 11.83
C ILE A 520 2.03 -3.26 12.91
N GLU A 521 1.64 -1.99 12.94
CA GLU A 521 2.28 -0.98 13.79
C GLU A 521 2.23 -1.28 15.29
N VAL A 522 1.13 -1.89 15.75
CA VAL A 522 0.91 -2.15 17.17
C VAL A 522 0.23 -3.49 17.34
N SER A 523 0.67 -4.25 18.35
CA SER A 523 -0.01 -5.48 18.73
C SER A 523 -1.32 -5.15 19.47
N ILE A 524 -2.43 -5.63 18.93
CA ILE A 524 -3.77 -5.46 19.48
C ILE A 524 -4.15 -6.73 20.27
N SER A 525 -4.58 -6.56 21.51
CA SER A 525 -5.13 -7.65 22.32
C SER A 525 -6.61 -7.88 21.98
N GLU A 526 -7.14 -9.07 22.25
CA GLU A 526 -8.57 -9.39 22.06
C GLU A 526 -9.50 -8.37 22.75
N ARG A 527 -9.15 -7.95 23.97
CA ARG A 527 -9.89 -6.90 24.69
C ARG A 527 -9.89 -5.56 23.96
N ARG A 528 -8.81 -5.19 23.26
CA ARG A 528 -8.75 -3.97 22.44
C ARG A 528 -9.45 -4.14 21.11
N ASP A 529 -9.31 -5.29 20.46
CA ASP A 529 -10.04 -5.62 19.23
C ASP A 529 -11.56 -5.48 19.43
N LYS A 530 -12.10 -6.02 20.55
CA LYS A 530 -13.51 -5.87 20.92
C LYS A 530 -13.93 -4.41 21.11
N GLU A 531 -13.14 -3.62 21.85
CA GLU A 531 -13.46 -2.20 22.09
C GLU A 531 -13.41 -1.38 20.80
N LEU A 532 -12.44 -1.63 19.92
CA LEU A 532 -12.37 -1.00 18.61
C LEU A 532 -13.57 -1.39 17.73
N SER A 533 -13.97 -2.66 17.76
CA SER A 533 -15.15 -3.16 17.05
C SER A 533 -16.46 -2.51 17.58
N ASP A 534 -16.60 -2.33 18.89
CA ASP A 534 -17.72 -1.58 19.50
C ASP A 534 -17.72 -0.09 19.08
N LEU A 535 -16.54 0.47 18.83
CA LEU A 535 -16.35 1.82 18.30
C LEU A 535 -16.49 1.92 16.77
N GLY A 536 -16.76 0.81 16.08
CA GLY A 536 -17.03 0.79 14.64
C GLY A 536 -15.77 0.74 13.76
N PHE A 537 -14.66 0.23 14.29
CA PHE A 537 -13.41 0.02 13.56
C PHE A 537 -13.15 -1.46 13.30
N ILE A 538 -12.50 -1.74 12.17
CA ILE A 538 -11.98 -3.06 11.84
C ILE A 538 -10.49 -3.09 12.16
N ALA A 539 -10.12 -3.86 13.18
CA ALA A 539 -8.73 -4.00 13.62
C ALA A 539 -8.05 -5.22 12.99
N LEU A 540 -6.81 -5.02 12.52
CA LEU A 540 -5.89 -6.10 12.18
C LEU A 540 -5.14 -6.52 13.44
N SER A 541 -5.25 -7.79 13.82
CA SER A 541 -4.57 -8.36 14.99
C SER A 541 -3.43 -9.27 14.55
N CYS A 542 -2.19 -8.95 14.95
CA CYS A 542 -1.01 -9.75 14.60
C CYS A 542 -0.87 -10.97 15.50
N CYS A 543 -0.53 -12.11 14.90
CA CYS A 543 -0.17 -13.31 15.63
C CYS A 543 1.27 -13.16 16.17
N LYS A 544 1.41 -13.12 17.51
CA LYS A 544 2.68 -12.90 18.20
C LYS A 544 3.81 -13.76 17.61
N ALA A 545 4.96 -13.12 17.38
CA ALA A 545 6.17 -13.76 16.86
C ALA A 545 6.00 -14.46 15.50
N SER A 546 5.05 -14.01 14.68
CA SER A 546 4.88 -14.49 13.30
C SER A 546 4.51 -13.35 12.35
N GLY A 547 4.82 -13.50 11.05
CA GLY A 547 4.39 -12.58 9.99
C GLY A 547 2.94 -12.77 9.54
N ARG A 548 2.05 -13.22 10.45
CA ARG A 548 0.63 -13.46 10.15
C ARG A 548 -0.24 -12.49 10.94
N ALA A 549 -1.29 -12.00 10.31
CA ALA A 549 -2.32 -11.18 10.95
C ALA A 549 -3.70 -11.80 10.72
N ALA A 550 -4.68 -11.43 11.53
CA ALA A 550 -6.05 -11.86 11.36
C ALA A 550 -7.02 -10.72 11.67
N ILE A 551 -8.15 -10.72 10.95
CA ILE A 551 -9.28 -9.83 11.20
C ILE A 551 -10.31 -10.62 12.01
N PHE A 552 -10.56 -10.24 13.27
CA PHE A 552 -11.55 -10.92 14.11
C PHE A 552 -12.90 -10.22 14.12
N GLY A 553 -12.88 -8.89 14.15
CA GLY A 553 -14.05 -8.04 13.99
C GLY A 553 -14.60 -8.03 12.55
N GLY A 554 -15.50 -7.08 12.30
CA GLY A 554 -16.14 -6.90 11.00
C GLY A 554 -17.27 -5.89 11.04
N ARG A 555 -17.21 -4.94 11.98
CA ARG A 555 -18.22 -3.92 12.15
C ARG A 555 -17.92 -2.70 11.29
N THR A 556 -18.99 -2.14 10.76
CA THR A 556 -19.02 -0.87 10.05
C THR A 556 -18.96 0.26 11.06
N THR A 557 -18.80 1.49 10.58
CA THR A 557 -18.81 2.67 11.43
C THR A 557 -20.17 2.94 12.09
N HIS A 558 -21.26 2.37 11.57
CA HIS A 558 -22.59 2.53 12.14
C HIS A 558 -22.67 2.11 13.62
N LEU A 559 -23.37 2.91 14.42
CA LEU A 559 -23.71 2.59 15.80
C LEU A 559 -25.13 2.00 15.86
N PRO A 560 -25.28 0.69 16.10
CA PRO A 560 -26.59 0.05 16.17
C PRO A 560 -27.49 0.69 17.24
N LYS A 561 -28.71 1.06 16.86
CA LYS A 561 -29.76 1.50 17.79
C LYS A 561 -30.11 0.37 18.76
N LYS A 562 -30.37 0.75 20.03
CA LYS A 562 -30.87 -0.18 21.05
C LYS A 562 -32.39 -0.13 21.10
N TYR A 563 -33.00 -1.31 21.08
CA TYR A 563 -34.43 -1.55 21.15
C TYR A 563 -34.79 -2.31 22.42
N PHE A 564 -36.07 -2.35 22.76
CA PHE A 564 -36.56 -3.13 23.90
C PHE A 564 -36.58 -4.65 23.63
N SER A 565 -36.69 -5.05 22.37
CA SER A 565 -36.69 -6.46 21.96
C SER A 565 -35.28 -6.94 21.63
N ASP A 566 -34.94 -8.12 22.13
CA ASP A 566 -33.66 -8.79 21.84
C ASP A 566 -33.51 -9.13 20.35
N ASP A 567 -34.60 -9.50 19.67
CA ASP A 567 -34.59 -9.78 18.23
C ASP A 567 -34.27 -8.52 17.42
N ALA A 568 -34.90 -7.39 17.77
CA ALA A 568 -34.61 -6.10 17.13
C ALA A 568 -33.16 -5.65 17.39
N ASN A 569 -32.63 -5.90 18.59
CA ASN A 569 -31.22 -5.66 18.90
C ASN A 569 -30.28 -6.55 18.09
N ALA A 570 -30.62 -7.83 17.90
CA ALA A 570 -29.84 -8.76 17.08
C ALA A 570 -29.82 -8.31 15.61
N GLN A 571 -30.98 -7.91 15.07
CA GLN A 571 -31.09 -7.39 13.71
C GLN A 571 -30.27 -6.11 13.52
N ALA A 572 -30.36 -5.16 14.46
CA ALA A 572 -29.61 -3.91 14.40
C ALA A 572 -28.08 -4.14 14.42
N LYS A 573 -27.61 -5.08 15.26
CA LYS A 573 -26.19 -5.48 15.29
C LYS A 573 -25.76 -6.11 13.97
N MET A 574 -26.60 -6.98 13.39
CA MET A 574 -26.31 -7.66 12.13
C MET A 574 -26.22 -6.68 10.96
N ALA A 575 -27.11 -5.69 10.90
CA ALA A 575 -27.08 -4.65 9.88
C ALA A 575 -25.81 -3.78 9.95
N ALA A 576 -25.12 -3.74 11.08
CA ALA A 576 -23.85 -3.01 11.24
C ALA A 576 -22.61 -3.86 10.93
N MET A 577 -22.76 -5.11 10.47
CA MET A 577 -21.65 -5.98 10.11
C MET A 577 -21.34 -5.90 8.61
N LEU A 578 -20.09 -5.60 8.26
CA LEU A 578 -19.61 -5.50 6.89
C LEU A 578 -19.88 -6.77 6.06
N PRO A 579 -19.65 -8.01 6.56
CA PRO A 579 -20.00 -9.22 5.82
C PRO A 579 -21.49 -9.28 5.40
N CYS A 580 -22.40 -8.81 6.27
CA CYS A 580 -23.82 -8.77 5.98
C CYS A 580 -24.15 -7.69 4.94
N VAL A 581 -23.58 -6.49 5.08
CA VAL A 581 -23.79 -5.39 4.12
C VAL A 581 -23.23 -5.76 2.73
N LEU A 582 -22.09 -6.46 2.66
CA LEU A 582 -21.52 -6.95 1.40
C LEU A 582 -22.42 -8.00 0.73
N ALA A 583 -23.00 -8.93 1.52
CA ALA A 583 -23.93 -9.93 1.00
C ALA A 583 -25.23 -9.27 0.50
N GLU A 584 -25.82 -8.38 1.31
CA GLU A 584 -27.02 -7.60 0.97
C GLU A 584 -26.80 -6.82 -0.35
N SER A 585 -25.70 -6.09 -0.43
CA SER A 585 -25.31 -5.31 -1.60
C SER A 585 -25.25 -6.16 -2.86
N ARG A 586 -24.66 -7.35 -2.76
CA ARG A 586 -24.56 -8.29 -3.88
C ARG A 586 -25.95 -8.76 -4.33
N PHE A 587 -26.84 -9.13 -3.40
CA PHE A 587 -28.22 -9.50 -3.75
C PHE A 587 -28.96 -8.34 -4.44
N MET A 588 -28.79 -7.11 -3.94
CA MET A 588 -29.41 -5.93 -4.54
C MET A 588 -28.94 -5.67 -5.97
N HIS A 589 -27.66 -5.87 -6.28
CA HIS A 589 -27.16 -5.78 -7.66
C HIS A 589 -27.84 -6.77 -8.60
N TYR A 590 -27.99 -8.03 -8.17
CA TYR A 590 -28.67 -9.04 -8.97
C TYR A 590 -30.16 -8.76 -9.11
N ILE A 591 -30.86 -8.43 -8.02
CA ILE A 591 -32.28 -8.09 -8.07
C ILE A 591 -32.50 -6.91 -9.02
N LYS A 592 -31.66 -5.88 -8.97
CA LYS A 592 -31.74 -4.73 -9.88
C LYS A 592 -31.58 -5.17 -11.34
N ALA A 593 -30.60 -6.01 -11.66
CA ALA A 593 -30.38 -6.50 -13.01
C ALA A 593 -31.55 -7.37 -13.50
N ILE A 594 -31.98 -8.34 -12.69
CA ILE A 594 -33.10 -9.23 -12.98
C ILE A 594 -34.38 -8.42 -13.23
N MET A 595 -34.74 -7.53 -12.31
CA MET A 595 -35.99 -6.76 -12.42
C MET A 595 -35.96 -5.80 -13.59
N ARG A 596 -34.80 -5.24 -13.95
CA ARG A 596 -34.65 -4.38 -15.13
C ARG A 596 -34.97 -5.14 -16.42
N ASP A 597 -34.56 -6.40 -16.54
CA ASP A 597 -34.87 -7.25 -17.70
C ASP A 597 -36.35 -7.67 -17.73
N GLN A 598 -37.02 -7.73 -16.57
CA GLN A 598 -38.45 -8.04 -16.48
C GLN A 598 -39.37 -6.83 -16.76
N ILE A 599 -38.84 -5.60 -16.84
CA ILE A 599 -39.67 -4.41 -17.13
C ILE A 599 -40.30 -4.53 -18.51
N GLY A 600 -41.63 -4.37 -18.57
CA GLY A 600 -42.41 -4.51 -19.81
C GLY A 600 -43.02 -5.90 -20.02
N SER A 601 -42.68 -6.88 -19.17
CA SER A 601 -43.32 -8.20 -19.17
C SER A 601 -44.71 -8.19 -18.50
N PHE A 602 -45.56 -9.15 -18.86
CA PHE A 602 -46.90 -9.31 -18.27
C PHE A 602 -46.85 -10.06 -16.94
N MET A 603 -46.33 -9.42 -15.89
CA MET A 603 -46.25 -9.99 -14.54
C MET A 603 -47.28 -9.38 -13.59
N THR A 604 -48.02 -10.23 -12.88
CA THR A 604 -48.84 -9.81 -11.74
C THR A 604 -48.01 -9.76 -10.46
N ARG A 605 -48.52 -9.08 -9.42
CA ARG A 605 -47.93 -9.07 -8.07
C ARG A 605 -47.55 -10.48 -7.58
N ALA A 606 -48.46 -11.44 -7.70
CA ALA A 606 -48.26 -12.81 -7.25
C ALA A 606 -47.20 -13.55 -8.08
N ASN A 607 -47.18 -13.33 -9.40
CA ASN A 607 -46.16 -13.93 -10.27
C ASN A 607 -44.77 -13.38 -9.95
N LEU A 608 -44.66 -12.07 -9.70
CA LEU A 608 -43.41 -11.42 -9.34
C LEU A 608 -42.87 -11.93 -8.00
N GLU A 609 -43.74 -12.04 -6.99
CA GLU A 609 -43.40 -12.59 -5.68
C GLU A 609 -42.91 -14.04 -5.79
N ALA A 610 -43.63 -14.90 -6.51
CA ALA A 610 -43.25 -16.29 -6.71
C ALA A 610 -41.93 -16.44 -7.48
N PHE A 611 -41.70 -15.58 -8.47
CA PHE A 611 -40.47 -15.56 -9.26
C PHE A 611 -39.25 -15.20 -8.41
N LEU A 612 -39.32 -14.10 -7.65
CA LEU A 612 -38.23 -13.66 -6.78
C LEU A 612 -37.93 -14.68 -5.66
N ASN A 613 -38.96 -15.26 -5.04
CA ASN A 613 -38.77 -16.30 -4.02
C ASN A 613 -38.13 -17.57 -4.60
N ARG A 614 -38.49 -17.99 -5.82
CA ARG A 614 -37.85 -19.13 -6.48
C ARG A 614 -36.39 -18.86 -6.81
N TRP A 615 -36.08 -17.65 -7.24
CA TRP A 615 -34.69 -17.26 -7.54
C TRP A 615 -33.83 -17.27 -6.27
N ILE A 616 -34.29 -16.61 -5.20
CA ILE A 616 -33.50 -16.45 -3.97
C ILE A 616 -33.31 -17.78 -3.21
N ALA A 617 -34.26 -18.70 -3.30
CA ALA A 617 -34.17 -20.02 -2.69
C ALA A 617 -32.97 -20.85 -3.16
N ASN A 618 -32.41 -20.58 -4.35
CA ASN A 618 -31.21 -21.27 -4.84
C ASN A 618 -29.95 -20.96 -4.03
N TYR A 619 -29.98 -19.94 -3.18
CA TYR A 619 -28.85 -19.48 -2.36
C TYR A 619 -29.06 -19.73 -0.87
N VAL A 620 -30.10 -20.50 -0.52
CA VAL A 620 -30.44 -20.87 0.86
C VAL A 620 -29.91 -22.27 1.18
N LEU A 621 -29.14 -22.40 2.25
CA LEU A 621 -28.66 -23.69 2.76
C LEU A 621 -29.62 -24.23 3.82
N LEU A 622 -30.17 -25.42 3.56
CA LEU A 622 -31.13 -26.09 4.45
C LEU A 622 -30.47 -27.04 5.46
N ASP A 623 -29.21 -27.42 5.23
CA ASP A 623 -28.48 -28.34 6.08
C ASP A 623 -27.90 -27.60 7.29
N GLU A 624 -28.26 -28.05 8.50
CA GLU A 624 -27.82 -27.43 9.77
C GLU A 624 -26.42 -27.89 10.20
N ASP A 625 -25.95 -29.05 9.71
CA ASP A 625 -24.63 -29.62 10.03
C ASP A 625 -23.60 -29.35 8.92
N ALA A 626 -23.87 -28.36 8.07
CA ALA A 626 -23.04 -28.05 6.92
C ALA A 626 -21.62 -27.60 7.31
N SER A 627 -20.64 -27.97 6.48
CA SER A 627 -19.27 -27.47 6.63
C SER A 627 -19.20 -25.95 6.46
N GLN A 628 -18.22 -25.30 7.10
CA GLN A 628 -17.95 -23.86 6.96
C GLN A 628 -17.79 -23.43 5.49
N GLU A 629 -17.18 -24.27 4.66
CA GLU A 629 -17.03 -24.00 3.22
C GLU A 629 -18.37 -23.99 2.48
N ALA A 630 -19.33 -24.83 2.90
CA ALA A 630 -20.68 -24.87 2.33
C ALA A 630 -21.50 -23.65 2.78
N GLU A 631 -21.42 -23.26 4.06
CA GLU A 631 -22.05 -22.03 4.56
C GLU A 631 -21.47 -20.76 3.92
N ALA A 632 -20.19 -20.77 3.56
CA ALA A 632 -19.57 -19.66 2.83
C ALA A 632 -20.03 -19.60 1.36
N ALA A 633 -20.33 -20.75 0.75
CA ALA A 633 -20.82 -20.83 -0.63
C ALA A 633 -22.32 -20.50 -0.74
N TYR A 634 -23.12 -20.81 0.29
CA TYR A 634 -24.54 -20.47 0.39
C TYR A 634 -24.73 -19.48 1.54
N PRO A 635 -24.76 -18.16 1.29
CA PRO A 635 -24.66 -17.17 2.35
C PRO A 635 -25.93 -17.05 3.22
N LEU A 636 -27.06 -17.62 2.80
CA LEU A 636 -28.35 -17.48 3.47
C LEU A 636 -28.78 -18.79 4.12
N ARG A 637 -29.25 -18.70 5.36
CA ARG A 637 -29.99 -19.77 6.04
C ARG A 637 -31.49 -19.71 5.74
N GLU A 638 -32.01 -18.51 5.51
CA GLU A 638 -33.43 -18.29 5.20
C GLU A 638 -33.58 -17.02 4.38
N ALA A 639 -34.56 -16.99 3.48
CA ALA A 639 -34.84 -15.83 2.65
C ALA A 639 -36.31 -15.79 2.25
N SER A 640 -36.90 -14.59 2.20
CA SER A 640 -38.24 -14.39 1.66
C SER A 640 -38.37 -13.03 1.00
N VAL A 641 -39.25 -12.94 -0.01
CA VAL A 641 -39.57 -11.68 -0.69
C VAL A 641 -41.07 -11.48 -0.66
N HIS A 642 -41.51 -10.31 -0.22
CA HIS A 642 -42.93 -9.92 -0.23
C HIS A 642 -43.17 -8.76 -1.18
N VAL A 643 -44.17 -8.89 -2.05
CA VAL A 643 -44.48 -7.88 -3.06
C VAL A 643 -45.88 -7.32 -2.82
N SER A 644 -45.98 -5.98 -2.73
CA SER A 644 -47.24 -5.25 -2.61
C SER A 644 -47.48 -4.32 -3.80
N ASP A 645 -48.75 -4.08 -4.13
CA ASP A 645 -49.13 -3.07 -5.13
C ASP A 645 -48.87 -1.66 -4.60
N VAL A 646 -48.51 -0.73 -5.49
CA VAL A 646 -48.48 0.70 -5.17
C VAL A 646 -49.84 1.31 -5.52
N PRO A 647 -50.62 1.79 -4.54
CA PRO A 647 -51.95 2.35 -4.80
C PRO A 647 -51.89 3.53 -5.76
N GLY A 648 -52.74 3.51 -6.80
CA GLY A 648 -52.82 4.58 -7.80
C GLY A 648 -51.86 4.44 -8.98
N GLU A 649 -50.96 3.45 -8.97
CA GLU A 649 -49.96 3.25 -10.03
C GLU A 649 -50.01 1.80 -10.59
N PRO A 650 -50.86 1.53 -11.59
CA PRO A 650 -50.96 0.20 -12.20
C PRO A 650 -49.62 -0.26 -12.80
N GLY A 651 -49.18 -1.46 -12.44
CA GLY A 651 -47.90 -2.03 -12.89
C GLY A 651 -46.70 -1.64 -12.04
N THR A 652 -46.88 -0.78 -11.03
CA THR A 652 -45.84 -0.46 -10.04
C THR A 652 -46.02 -1.33 -8.80
N TYR A 653 -44.93 -1.97 -8.38
CA TYR A 653 -44.89 -2.83 -7.20
C TYR A 653 -43.79 -2.39 -6.24
N ARG A 654 -43.98 -2.70 -4.95
CA ARG A 654 -42.96 -2.56 -3.91
C ARG A 654 -42.57 -3.95 -3.42
N ALA A 655 -41.29 -4.27 -3.44
CA ALA A 655 -40.76 -5.51 -2.89
C ALA A 655 -40.01 -5.25 -1.59
N THR A 656 -40.27 -6.06 -0.57
CA THR A 656 -39.50 -6.12 0.68
C THR A 656 -38.80 -7.46 0.73
N VAL A 657 -37.46 -7.44 0.84
CA VAL A 657 -36.61 -8.64 0.84
C VAL A 657 -36.11 -8.87 2.25
N PHE A 658 -36.33 -10.08 2.78
CA PHE A 658 -35.85 -10.52 4.09
C PHE A 658 -34.73 -11.54 3.87
N LEU A 659 -33.54 -11.23 4.40
CA LEU A 659 -32.35 -12.07 4.29
C LEU A 659 -31.88 -12.47 5.68
N LYS A 660 -31.70 -13.77 5.91
CA LYS A 660 -31.13 -14.30 7.16
C LYS A 660 -29.84 -15.04 6.84
N PRO A 661 -28.66 -14.43 7.06
CA PRO A 661 -27.38 -15.08 6.81
C PRO A 661 -27.04 -16.14 7.86
N HIS A 662 -26.00 -16.93 7.58
CA HIS A 662 -25.39 -17.81 8.59
C HIS A 662 -24.73 -16.97 9.69
N PHE A 663 -24.92 -17.36 10.96
CA PHE A 663 -24.27 -16.69 12.08
C PHE A 663 -22.82 -17.11 12.21
N GLN A 664 -21.93 -16.13 12.31
CA GLN A 664 -20.53 -16.36 12.63
C GLN A 664 -20.30 -16.17 14.13
N LEU A 665 -19.47 -17.02 14.73
CA LEU A 665 -19.12 -16.93 16.15
C LEU A 665 -18.42 -15.59 16.45
N GLU A 666 -19.01 -14.77 17.32
CA GLU A 666 -18.43 -13.49 17.74
C GLU A 666 -17.66 -13.57 19.06
N GLU A 667 -18.27 -14.18 20.09
CA GLU A 667 -17.70 -14.23 21.44
C GLU A 667 -18.24 -15.46 22.19
N LEU A 668 -17.42 -16.04 23.06
CA LEU A 668 -17.81 -17.13 23.96
C LEU A 668 -17.37 -16.79 25.39
N SER A 669 -18.33 -16.54 26.28
CA SER A 669 -18.06 -16.39 27.71
C SER A 669 -18.12 -17.75 28.40
N THR A 670 -16.97 -18.31 28.79
CA THR A 670 -16.91 -19.60 29.50
C THR A 670 -16.82 -19.40 31.01
N ALA A 671 -17.64 -20.12 31.78
CA ALA A 671 -17.50 -20.24 33.23
C ALA A 671 -17.20 -21.70 33.60
N ILE A 672 -16.02 -21.95 34.16
CA ILE A 672 -15.64 -23.29 34.64
C ILE A 672 -16.13 -23.43 36.08
N ARG A 673 -16.96 -24.44 36.35
CA ARG A 673 -17.42 -24.79 37.70
C ARG A 673 -16.85 -26.15 38.09
N LEU A 674 -16.12 -26.18 39.19
CA LEU A 674 -15.74 -27.44 39.85
C LEU A 674 -16.94 -27.92 40.65
N VAL A 675 -17.45 -29.09 40.27
CA VAL A 675 -18.61 -29.72 40.90
C VAL A 675 -18.20 -31.12 41.36
N THR A 676 -18.75 -31.55 42.50
CA THR A 676 -18.48 -32.89 43.03
C THR A 676 -19.18 -33.98 42.22
N ASP A 677 -20.35 -33.67 41.65
CA ASP A 677 -21.07 -34.48 40.67
C ASP A 677 -21.47 -33.58 39.49
N LEU A 678 -21.34 -34.09 38.26
CA LEU A 678 -21.74 -33.36 37.08
C LEU A 678 -23.27 -33.13 37.12
N PRO A 679 -23.76 -31.89 37.00
CA PRO A 679 -25.19 -31.66 36.82
C PRO A 679 -25.63 -32.29 35.50
N GLY A 680 -26.69 -33.10 35.56
CA GLY A 680 -27.29 -33.77 34.41
C GLY A 680 -27.99 -32.83 33.45
#